data_AF-A0A561T3P3-F1
#
_entry.id   AF-A0A561T3P3-F1
#
_cell.length_a   1.000
_cell.length_b   1.000
_cell.length_c   1.000
_cell.angle_alpha   90.00
_cell.angle_beta   90.00
_cell.angle_gamma   90.00
#
_symmetry.space_group_name_H-M   'P 1'
#
loop_
_entity.id
_entity.type
_entity.pdbx_description
1 polymer ?
#
loop_
_entity_poly.entity_id
_entity_poly.type
_entity_poly.pdbx_seq_one_letter_code
_entity_poly.pdbx_strand_id
1 'polypeptide(L)'
;MADAGGSGSGAGPSRREPTLGERVAGFAIAVLGIVLVAITPNPPVTLLHWVQVVGGASLSASLVAFGSWGIFQRLPSLPSILGWLRSGFYPIVASIGLTAVLAIGVPPAWDLVHGLSVQFLGCSPATQLRVVASPETVTTARRLASAYERWTAGEDHGCPAADVYVYAGTSEEIRARVGSDDGWSDESGALRDVGPRPDVWLAATSHEVTALGDAVAESTPIAVSPVVLAIPASIDPGRDRSGPWLELFAGLTDRGIGVVRADPRTTELGLLATALLYGQAGQDGRDGPPRLAPAEVERRIAQSLDAGGFPLTDTLGLLCRHRTLGSQAAVVASEQQVVRFNLGEPLGESCLSPAEQPQRLVALYPSDSRSLDHQFVRLSWSEPPQREAAARFGEWLRTDPGRDAIVATGMRPVGPYSVGAALTTGGIDPGALPAVDPIPPEMWDATSAAYAAAQRRGRVIFALDTSGSMAAAGPEGPRSLVAAGAVSAALQRMGPRDQFGIWLFPDAAGTGPLEALPVGPSDPARIAAAHQLLSGLQPAGNTPFFRTVIDAAATLEPDDPDQVDAVVVLTDGEDTSSGVGADAVTAALAGSGVRVVVVTIGEIRCSDPGLAVITTATAGECVDADPANLDTTLGTATAGLWGGR
;
A
#
# COMPACT_ATOMS: atom_id res chain seq x y z
N MET A 1 -50.21 49.80 93.78
CA MET A 1 -49.76 51.06 93.16
C MET A 1 -48.54 50.74 92.32
N ALA A 2 -48.67 50.89 90.98
CA ALA A 2 -47.68 51.32 89.96
C ALA A 2 -46.25 50.73 89.98
N ASP A 3 -45.51 50.52 88.89
CA ASP A 3 -45.62 50.58 87.42
C ASP A 3 -44.22 50.07 86.94
N ALA A 4 -44.11 49.14 85.98
CA ALA A 4 -43.83 49.35 84.55
C ALA A 4 -42.36 49.61 84.13
N GLY A 5 -41.89 48.78 83.17
CA GLY A 5 -40.84 49.05 82.16
C GLY A 5 -39.37 48.87 82.60
N GLY A 6 -38.48 48.13 81.95
CA GLY A 6 -38.43 47.64 80.57
C GLY A 6 -37.10 48.07 79.92
N SER A 7 -36.23 47.10 79.61
CA SER A 7 -35.21 47.05 78.53
C SER A 7 -33.85 46.50 78.97
N GLY A 8 -33.62 45.21 78.71
CA GLY A 8 -32.29 44.62 78.66
C GLY A 8 -31.69 44.86 77.27
N SER A 9 -30.58 45.58 77.20
CA SER A 9 -29.78 45.79 76.00
C SER A 9 -28.92 44.55 75.72
N GLY A 10 -29.42 43.65 74.86
CA GLY A 10 -28.60 42.60 74.27
C GLY A 10 -27.65 43.20 73.23
N ALA A 11 -26.34 43.14 73.49
CA ALA A 11 -25.31 43.46 72.50
C ALA A 11 -25.42 42.50 71.32
N GLY A 12 -25.80 43.00 70.14
CA GLY A 12 -25.80 42.23 68.90
C GLY A 12 -24.36 41.97 68.41
N PRO A 13 -24.08 40.79 67.83
CA PRO A 13 -22.74 40.47 67.31
C PRO A 13 -22.34 41.42 66.17
N SER A 14 -21.11 41.93 66.25
CA SER A 14 -20.50 42.79 65.24
C SER A 14 -20.35 42.06 63.91
N ARG A 15 -20.96 42.62 62.85
CA ARG A 15 -20.85 42.17 61.46
C ARG A 15 -19.43 42.37 60.93
N ARG A 16 -18.81 41.33 60.36
CA ARG A 16 -17.54 41.44 59.63
C ARG A 16 -17.85 41.48 58.13
N GLU A 17 -17.51 42.58 57.46
CA GLU A 17 -17.56 42.60 55.99
C GLU A 17 -16.42 41.74 55.43
N PRO A 18 -16.65 41.02 54.32
CA PRO A 18 -15.61 40.22 53.69
C PRO A 18 -14.51 41.14 53.17
N THR A 19 -13.28 40.81 53.54
CA THR A 19 -12.07 41.55 53.19
C THR A 19 -11.84 41.51 51.67
N LEU A 20 -11.08 42.47 51.14
CA LEU A 20 -10.72 42.51 49.72
C LEU A 20 -10.06 41.18 49.27
N GLY A 21 -9.23 40.57 50.12
CA GLY A 21 -8.57 39.29 49.84
C GLY A 21 -9.56 38.13 49.68
N GLU A 22 -10.62 38.08 50.48
CA GLU A 22 -11.66 37.04 50.37
C GLU A 22 -12.49 37.19 49.09
N ARG A 23 -12.73 38.43 48.64
CA ARG A 23 -13.43 38.70 47.36
C ARG A 23 -12.57 38.31 46.15
N VAL A 24 -11.27 38.60 46.20
CA VAL A 24 -10.32 38.21 45.15
C VAL A 24 -10.18 36.70 45.07
N ALA A 25 -10.10 36.02 46.21
CA ALA A 25 -10.05 34.55 46.26
C ALA A 25 -11.32 33.90 45.69
N GLY A 26 -12.51 34.42 46.04
CA GLY A 26 -13.77 33.93 45.48
C GLY A 26 -13.86 34.10 43.97
N PHE A 27 -13.42 35.25 43.44
CA PHE A 27 -13.36 35.51 42.00
C PHE A 27 -12.41 34.54 41.28
N ALA A 28 -11.21 34.33 41.81
CA ALA A 28 -10.23 33.41 41.23
C ALA A 28 -10.77 31.97 41.15
N ILE A 29 -11.50 31.52 42.18
CA ILE A 29 -12.09 30.18 42.23
C ILE A 29 -13.17 29.97 41.16
N ALA A 30 -14.03 30.96 40.87
CA ALA A 30 -15.01 30.80 39.79
C ALA A 30 -14.41 30.94 38.41
N VAL A 31 -13.39 31.78 38.22
CA VAL A 31 -12.64 31.82 36.95
C VAL A 31 -12.02 30.44 36.70
N LEU A 32 -11.44 29.82 37.73
CA LEU A 32 -10.94 28.45 37.64
C LEU A 32 -12.06 27.46 37.28
N GLY A 33 -13.26 27.61 37.85
CA GLY A 33 -14.43 26.79 37.53
C GLY A 33 -14.88 26.93 36.06
N ILE A 34 -14.93 28.15 35.53
CA ILE A 34 -15.27 28.43 34.14
C ILE A 34 -14.22 27.84 33.20
N VAL A 35 -12.94 28.01 33.53
CA VAL A 35 -11.84 27.42 32.75
C VAL A 35 -11.94 25.90 32.75
N LEU A 36 -12.23 25.26 33.89
CA LEU A 36 -12.41 23.80 33.98
C LEU A 36 -13.52 23.29 33.05
N VAL A 37 -14.65 23.99 32.97
CA VAL A 37 -15.74 23.64 32.04
C VAL A 37 -15.32 23.87 30.60
N ALA A 38 -14.67 25.00 30.31
CA ALA A 38 -14.28 25.38 28.95
C ALA A 38 -13.22 24.47 28.32
N ILE A 39 -12.38 23.81 29.13
CA ILE A 39 -11.38 22.85 28.66
C ILE A 39 -11.92 21.41 28.55
N THR A 40 -13.19 21.18 28.91
CA THR A 40 -13.78 19.84 28.83
C THR A 40 -14.35 19.56 27.44
N PRO A 41 -14.06 18.41 26.81
CA PRO A 41 -14.67 18.02 25.54
C PRO A 41 -16.20 17.98 25.60
N ASN A 42 -16.87 18.42 24.53
CA ASN A 42 -18.32 18.38 24.39
C ASN A 42 -18.71 17.50 23.18
N PRO A 43 -19.37 16.35 23.39
CA PRO A 43 -19.88 15.84 24.66
C PRO A 43 -18.79 15.27 25.59
N PRO A 44 -18.99 15.29 26.93
CA PRO A 44 -18.05 14.72 27.90
C PRO A 44 -18.02 13.19 27.82
N VAL A 45 -16.90 12.64 27.35
CA VAL A 45 -16.73 11.20 27.11
C VAL A 45 -16.11 10.38 28.26
N THR A 46 -15.58 10.99 29.33
CA THR A 46 -14.97 10.26 30.46
C THR A 46 -15.52 10.70 31.81
N LEU A 47 -15.35 9.85 32.84
CA LEU A 47 -15.66 10.21 34.23
C LEU A 47 -14.90 11.48 34.65
N LEU A 48 -13.66 11.65 34.19
CA LEU A 48 -12.87 12.85 34.47
C LEU A 48 -13.48 14.10 33.82
N HIS A 49 -13.98 14.01 32.57
CA HIS A 49 -14.71 15.09 31.92
C HIS A 49 -15.96 15.48 32.72
N TRP A 50 -16.72 14.49 33.20
CA TRP A 50 -17.87 14.76 34.06
C TRP A 50 -17.49 15.38 35.41
N VAL A 51 -16.42 14.91 36.05
CA VAL A 51 -15.87 15.53 37.26
C VAL A 51 -15.42 16.97 36.98
N GLN A 52 -14.84 17.25 35.82
CA GLN A 52 -14.42 18.60 35.42
C GLN A 52 -15.62 19.52 35.16
N VAL A 53 -16.65 19.07 34.44
CA VAL A 53 -17.89 19.85 34.22
C VAL A 53 -18.60 20.11 35.54
N VAL A 54 -18.84 19.07 36.34
CA VAL A 54 -19.59 19.18 37.61
C VAL A 54 -18.78 19.97 38.65
N GLY A 55 -17.47 19.72 38.74
CA GLY A 55 -16.55 20.44 39.60
C GLY A 55 -16.44 21.91 39.21
N GLY A 56 -16.25 22.20 37.92
CA GLY A 56 -16.18 23.56 37.40
C GLY A 56 -17.49 24.35 37.56
N ALA A 57 -18.64 23.71 37.32
CA ALA A 57 -19.95 24.28 37.59
C ALA A 57 -20.18 24.53 39.10
N SER A 58 -19.74 23.62 39.97
CA SER A 58 -19.85 23.76 41.43
C SER A 58 -18.98 24.92 41.95
N LEU A 59 -17.74 25.05 41.45
CA LEU A 59 -16.84 26.15 41.79
C LEU A 59 -17.39 27.50 41.30
N SER A 60 -18.01 27.52 40.13
CA SER A 60 -18.69 28.72 39.59
C SER A 60 -19.93 29.09 40.41
N ALA A 61 -20.74 28.11 40.80
CA ALA A 61 -21.94 28.32 41.63
C ALA A 61 -21.59 28.77 43.06
N SER A 62 -20.43 28.37 43.58
CA SER A 62 -19.94 28.78 44.91
C SER A 62 -19.80 30.31 45.05
N LEU A 63 -19.59 31.04 43.95
CA LEU A 63 -19.51 32.50 43.95
C LEU A 63 -20.89 33.14 44.19
N VAL A 64 -21.96 32.55 43.64
CA VAL A 64 -23.35 32.97 43.91
C VAL A 64 -23.72 32.67 45.37
N ALA A 65 -23.28 31.53 45.91
CA ALA A 65 -23.51 31.16 47.31
C ALA A 65 -22.75 32.09 48.29
N PHE A 66 -21.49 32.44 48.01
CA PHE A 66 -20.71 33.37 48.83
C PHE A 66 -21.27 34.81 48.78
N GLY A 67 -21.74 35.27 47.60
CA GLY A 67 -22.37 36.58 47.45
C GLY A 67 -23.76 36.69 48.11
N SER A 68 -24.53 35.60 48.11
CA SER A 68 -25.87 35.52 48.70
C SER A 68 -25.90 35.15 50.19
N TRP A 69 -24.79 34.67 50.76
CA TRP A 69 -24.67 34.38 52.19
C TRP A 69 -24.99 35.58 53.09
N GLY A 70 -24.67 36.80 52.63
CA GLY A 70 -25.02 38.06 53.30
C GLY A 70 -26.52 38.40 53.26
N ILE A 71 -27.28 37.82 52.33
CA ILE A 71 -28.73 37.97 52.18
C ILE A 71 -29.46 36.92 53.02
N PHE A 72 -28.94 35.69 53.09
CA PHE A 72 -29.54 34.60 53.86
C PHE A 72 -29.55 34.88 55.38
N GLN A 73 -28.58 35.64 55.90
CA GLN A 73 -28.58 36.12 57.28
C GLN A 73 -29.59 37.25 57.57
N ARG A 74 -30.26 37.81 56.55
CA ARG A 74 -31.25 38.90 56.70
C ARG A 74 -32.70 38.39 56.75
N LEU A 75 -32.95 37.10 56.53
CA LEU A 75 -34.29 36.52 56.61
C LEU A 75 -34.72 36.32 58.08
N PRO A 76 -35.84 36.91 58.53
CA PRO A 76 -36.33 36.72 59.90
C PRO A 76 -36.91 35.31 60.08
N SER A 77 -36.44 34.64 61.15
CA SER A 77 -36.97 33.40 61.75
C SER A 77 -37.23 32.22 60.80
N LEU A 78 -36.16 31.48 60.46
CA LEU A 78 -36.29 30.07 60.11
C LEU A 78 -36.57 29.25 61.40
N PRO A 79 -37.48 28.26 61.38
CA PRO A 79 -37.82 27.44 62.53
C PRO A 79 -36.59 26.69 63.07
N SER A 80 -36.53 26.51 64.39
CA SER A 80 -35.38 25.98 65.15
C SER A 80 -34.85 24.62 64.68
N ILE A 81 -35.67 23.85 63.95
CA ILE A 81 -35.31 22.56 63.34
C ILE A 81 -34.24 22.70 62.23
N LEU A 82 -34.12 23.88 61.60
CA LEU A 82 -33.09 24.16 60.58
C LEU A 82 -31.86 24.89 61.15
N GLY A 83 -31.70 24.94 62.48
CA GLY A 83 -30.59 25.61 63.16
C GLY A 83 -29.19 25.09 62.78
N TRP A 84 -29.09 23.86 62.29
CA TRP A 84 -27.83 23.26 61.82
C TRP A 84 -27.21 23.95 60.59
N LEU A 85 -28.01 24.62 59.75
CA LEU A 85 -27.59 25.36 58.55
C LEU A 85 -26.81 26.64 58.87
N ARG A 86 -26.77 27.05 60.14
CA ARG A 86 -26.05 28.25 60.61
C ARG A 86 -24.55 28.01 60.81
N SER A 87 -24.08 26.77 60.85
CA SER A 87 -22.64 26.48 60.92
C SER A 87 -22.03 26.64 59.52
N GLY A 88 -21.02 27.50 59.37
CA GLY A 88 -20.40 27.82 58.08
C GLY A 88 -19.75 26.64 57.34
N PHE A 89 -19.76 25.45 57.93
CA PHE A 89 -19.16 24.23 57.39
C PHE A 89 -20.16 23.35 56.62
N TYR A 90 -21.45 23.37 57.00
CA TYR A 90 -22.49 22.57 56.37
C TYR A 90 -22.76 22.85 54.87
N PRO A 91 -22.77 24.11 54.36
CA PRO A 91 -22.97 24.35 52.93
C PRO A 91 -21.80 23.81 52.09
N ILE A 92 -20.58 23.81 52.64
CA ILE A 92 -19.39 23.27 51.97
C ILE A 92 -19.47 21.75 51.90
N VAL A 93 -19.81 21.08 53.00
CA VAL A 93 -19.97 19.62 53.02
C VAL A 93 -21.16 19.17 52.15
N ALA A 94 -22.27 19.91 52.15
CA ALA A 94 -23.40 19.65 51.27
C ALA A 94 -23.06 19.86 49.79
N SER A 95 -22.26 20.89 49.47
CA SER A 95 -21.75 21.10 48.11
C SER A 95 -20.83 19.96 47.68
N ILE A 96 -19.89 19.55 48.52
CA ILE A 96 -18.97 18.42 48.24
C ILE A 96 -19.75 17.12 48.07
N GLY A 97 -20.74 16.87 48.94
CA GLY A 97 -21.62 15.71 48.84
C GLY A 97 -22.45 15.70 47.56
N LEU A 98 -22.99 16.85 47.15
CA LEU A 98 -23.74 16.99 45.90
C LEU A 98 -22.84 16.83 44.67
N THR A 99 -21.64 17.42 44.67
CA THR A 99 -20.64 17.24 43.61
C THR A 99 -20.24 15.78 43.50
N ALA A 100 -20.02 15.08 44.62
CA ALA A 100 -19.71 13.65 44.62
C ALA A 100 -20.88 12.80 44.09
N VAL A 101 -22.12 13.08 44.53
CA VAL A 101 -23.32 12.38 44.06
C VAL A 101 -23.57 12.63 42.57
N LEU A 102 -23.38 13.86 42.09
CA LEU A 102 -23.51 14.19 40.67
C LEU A 102 -22.36 13.57 39.85
N ALA A 103 -21.11 13.63 40.33
CA ALA A 103 -19.98 13.02 39.65
C ALA A 103 -20.09 11.48 39.54
N ILE A 104 -20.71 10.82 40.53
CA ILE A 104 -20.91 9.36 40.54
C ILE A 104 -22.20 8.96 39.80
N GLY A 105 -23.28 9.74 39.94
CA GLY A 105 -24.60 9.41 39.42
C GLY A 105 -24.88 9.90 37.99
N VAL A 106 -24.22 10.97 37.53
CA VAL A 106 -24.43 11.52 36.18
C VAL A 106 -23.84 10.63 35.08
N PRO A 107 -22.64 10.03 35.20
CA PRO A 107 -22.11 9.16 34.15
C PRO A 107 -23.02 7.96 33.80
N PRO A 108 -23.54 7.15 34.76
CA PRO A 108 -24.45 6.06 34.43
C PRO A 108 -25.82 6.55 33.96
N ALA A 109 -26.29 7.71 34.45
CA ALA A 109 -27.54 8.30 33.97
C ALA A 109 -27.42 8.85 32.55
N TRP A 110 -26.27 9.45 32.21
CA TRP A 110 -25.95 9.92 30.86
C TRP A 110 -25.81 8.76 29.89
N ASP A 111 -25.08 7.72 30.26
CA ASP A 111 -24.93 6.52 29.44
C ASP A 111 -26.29 5.85 29.16
N LEU A 112 -27.16 5.78 30.18
CA LEU A 112 -28.54 5.31 30.02
C LEU A 112 -29.37 6.22 29.08
N VAL A 113 -29.28 7.55 29.25
CA VAL A 113 -30.00 8.51 28.39
C VAL A 113 -29.49 8.46 26.96
N HIS A 114 -28.18 8.29 26.76
CA HIS A 114 -27.54 8.18 25.47
C HIS A 114 -27.95 6.89 24.77
N GLY A 115 -27.89 5.74 25.44
CA GLY A 115 -28.38 4.46 24.91
C GLY A 115 -29.87 4.50 24.55
N LEU A 116 -30.71 5.13 25.39
CA LEU A 116 -32.12 5.38 25.06
C LEU A 116 -32.26 6.31 23.83
N SER A 117 -31.45 7.36 23.74
CA SER A 117 -31.49 8.30 22.61
C SER A 117 -31.12 7.61 21.30
N VAL A 118 -30.10 6.74 21.29
CA VAL A 118 -29.73 5.92 20.13
C VAL A 118 -30.87 4.99 19.72
N GLN A 119 -31.55 4.38 20.70
CA GLN A 119 -32.70 3.52 20.44
C GLN A 119 -33.89 4.25 19.78
N PHE A 120 -34.11 5.53 20.12
CA PHE A 120 -35.25 6.32 19.63
C PHE A 120 -34.93 7.21 18.41
N LEU A 121 -33.71 7.74 18.31
CA LEU A 121 -33.30 8.73 17.30
C LEU A 121 -32.30 8.16 16.27
N GLY A 122 -31.73 6.98 16.52
CA GLY A 122 -30.68 6.39 15.69
C GLY A 122 -29.28 6.95 16.01
N CYS A 123 -28.28 6.51 15.25
CA CYS A 123 -26.90 6.94 15.41
C CYS A 123 -26.66 8.34 14.84
N SER A 124 -25.76 9.10 15.47
CA SER A 124 -25.19 10.30 14.85
C SER A 124 -24.30 9.89 13.66
N PRO A 125 -24.13 10.76 12.65
CA PRO A 125 -23.22 10.48 11.54
C PRO A 125 -21.78 10.29 12.05
N ALA A 126 -21.17 9.17 11.67
CA ALA A 126 -19.79 8.88 12.01
C ALA A 126 -18.83 9.81 11.24
N THR A 127 -17.67 10.11 11.84
CA THR A 127 -16.63 10.88 11.14
C THR A 127 -16.02 10.03 10.03
N GLN A 128 -16.08 10.51 8.79
CA GLN A 128 -15.46 9.81 7.66
C GLN A 128 -13.94 9.97 7.71
N LEU A 129 -13.23 8.85 7.82
CA LEU A 129 -11.77 8.78 7.82
C LEU A 129 -11.30 8.12 6.51
N ARG A 130 -10.50 8.82 5.72
CA ARG A 130 -9.98 8.29 4.44
C ARG A 130 -8.61 7.66 4.66
N VAL A 131 -8.48 6.39 4.35
CA VAL A 131 -7.26 5.62 4.53
C VAL A 131 -6.79 5.09 3.18
N VAL A 132 -5.55 5.40 2.82
CA VAL A 132 -4.90 4.82 1.65
C VAL A 132 -3.92 3.72 2.08
N ALA A 133 -3.84 2.64 1.30
CA ALA A 133 -2.91 1.54 1.49
C ALA A 133 -2.44 1.00 0.14
N SER A 134 -1.31 0.28 0.12
CA SER A 134 -0.84 -0.41 -1.09
C SER A 134 -1.83 -1.49 -1.54
N PRO A 135 -1.84 -1.89 -2.83
CA PRO A 135 -2.68 -3.00 -3.30
C PRO A 135 -2.44 -4.30 -2.51
N GLU A 136 -1.21 -4.56 -2.07
CA GLU A 136 -0.88 -5.76 -1.29
C GLU A 136 -1.48 -5.73 0.14
N THR A 137 -1.65 -4.54 0.73
CA THR A 137 -2.10 -4.35 2.12
C THR A 137 -3.53 -3.83 2.25
N VAL A 138 -4.21 -3.43 1.16
CA VAL A 138 -5.55 -2.83 1.22
C VAL A 138 -6.61 -3.73 1.88
N THR A 139 -6.55 -5.05 1.64
CA THR A 139 -7.47 -6.00 2.29
C THR A 139 -7.22 -6.06 3.81
N THR A 140 -5.96 -6.04 4.21
CA THR A 140 -5.54 -6.00 5.61
C THR A 140 -6.01 -4.70 6.27
N ALA A 141 -5.80 -3.56 5.60
CA ALA A 141 -6.25 -2.25 6.05
C ALA A 141 -7.79 -2.20 6.25
N ARG A 142 -8.57 -2.73 5.28
CA ARG A 142 -10.03 -2.87 5.40
C ARG A 142 -10.45 -3.70 6.62
N ARG A 143 -9.74 -4.78 6.92
CA ARG A 143 -10.02 -5.60 8.11
C ARG A 143 -9.73 -4.88 9.42
N LEU A 144 -8.64 -4.13 9.48
CA LEU A 144 -8.30 -3.30 10.64
C LEU A 144 -9.33 -2.17 10.84
N ALA A 145 -9.71 -1.50 9.75
CA ALA A 145 -10.78 -0.50 9.72
C ALA A 145 -12.08 -1.06 10.29
N SER A 146 -12.58 -2.19 9.75
CA SER A 146 -13.81 -2.81 10.24
C SER A 146 -13.70 -3.31 11.68
N ALA A 147 -12.52 -3.72 12.15
CA ALA A 147 -12.30 -4.10 13.54
C ALA A 147 -12.37 -2.88 14.48
N TYR A 148 -11.81 -1.75 14.06
CA TYR A 148 -11.91 -0.48 14.79
C TYR A 148 -13.35 0.06 14.84
N GLU A 149 -14.07 0.02 13.73
CA GLU A 149 -15.49 0.41 13.66
C GLU A 149 -16.35 -0.42 14.62
N ARG A 150 -16.17 -1.75 14.62
CA ARG A 150 -16.87 -2.63 15.57
C ARG A 150 -16.48 -2.38 17.02
N TRP A 151 -15.21 -2.11 17.27
CA TRP A 151 -14.72 -1.79 18.61
C TRP A 151 -15.35 -0.50 19.14
N THR A 152 -15.31 0.59 18.35
CA THR A 152 -15.95 1.86 18.73
C THR A 152 -17.46 1.74 18.87
N ALA A 153 -18.12 0.98 17.99
CA ALA A 153 -19.54 0.69 18.11
C ALA A 153 -19.87 -0.09 19.40
N GLY A 154 -19.01 -1.01 19.81
CA GLY A 154 -19.18 -1.72 21.08
C GLY A 154 -19.10 -0.80 22.31
N GLU A 155 -18.34 0.29 22.22
CA GLU A 155 -18.24 1.31 23.27
C GLU A 155 -19.38 2.34 23.24
N ASP A 156 -20.11 2.46 22.12
CA ASP A 156 -21.13 3.50 21.88
C ASP A 156 -22.47 2.90 21.42
N HIS A 157 -22.98 1.91 22.16
CA HIS A 157 -24.33 1.34 21.98
C HIS A 157 -24.66 0.86 20.55
N GLY A 158 -23.65 0.40 19.81
CA GLY A 158 -23.76 -0.06 18.43
C GLY A 158 -23.51 1.03 17.37
N CYS A 159 -23.20 2.26 17.77
CA CYS A 159 -22.90 3.37 16.85
C CYS A 159 -21.39 3.54 16.65
N PRO A 160 -20.85 3.35 15.44
CA PRO A 160 -19.43 3.54 15.20
C PRO A 160 -19.05 5.03 15.32
N ALA A 161 -17.93 5.32 15.96
CA ALA A 161 -17.45 6.70 16.11
C ALA A 161 -16.83 7.27 14.81
N ALA A 162 -16.35 6.38 13.94
CA ALA A 162 -15.76 6.72 12.65
C ALA A 162 -16.22 5.72 11.58
N ASP A 163 -16.31 6.18 10.35
CA ASP A 163 -16.52 5.37 9.14
C ASP A 163 -15.24 5.42 8.32
N VAL A 164 -14.53 4.30 8.24
CA VAL A 164 -13.15 4.25 7.74
C VAL A 164 -13.16 3.76 6.29
N TYR A 165 -13.10 4.70 5.36
CA TYR A 165 -13.05 4.41 3.94
C TYR A 165 -11.62 4.07 3.50
N VAL A 166 -11.41 2.80 3.12
CA VAL A 166 -10.09 2.30 2.69
C VAL A 166 -10.04 2.04 1.19
N TYR A 167 -9.11 2.69 0.50
CA TYR A 167 -8.84 2.53 -0.93
C TYR A 167 -7.37 2.23 -1.21
N ALA A 168 -7.11 1.67 -2.40
CA ALA A 168 -5.77 1.28 -2.82
C ALA A 168 -5.12 2.37 -3.66
N GLY A 169 -3.82 2.55 -3.51
CA GLY A 169 -2.95 3.30 -4.44
C GLY A 169 -1.56 2.68 -4.43
N THR A 170 -0.82 2.73 -5.53
CA THR A 170 0.54 2.17 -5.53
C THR A 170 1.46 3.00 -4.63
N SER A 171 2.46 2.37 -4.00
CA SER A 171 3.37 3.05 -3.07
C SER A 171 4.09 4.23 -3.72
N GLU A 172 4.53 4.07 -4.97
CA GLU A 172 5.16 5.15 -5.75
C GLU A 172 4.19 6.32 -5.97
N GLU A 173 2.97 6.05 -6.41
CA GLU A 173 1.95 7.07 -6.67
C GLU A 173 1.52 7.81 -5.41
N ILE A 174 1.36 7.11 -4.29
CA ILE A 174 1.04 7.71 -2.99
C ILE A 174 2.21 8.62 -2.59
N ARG A 175 3.44 8.12 -2.62
CA ARG A 175 4.63 8.87 -2.21
C ARG A 175 4.83 10.13 -3.06
N ALA A 176 4.72 10.00 -4.39
CA ALA A 176 4.88 11.12 -5.32
C ALA A 176 3.85 12.23 -5.07
N ARG A 177 2.59 11.86 -4.81
CA ARG A 177 1.52 12.83 -4.55
C ARG A 177 1.58 13.39 -3.13
N VAL A 178 1.97 12.60 -2.12
CA VAL A 178 2.13 13.07 -0.74
C VAL A 178 3.28 14.06 -0.63
N GLY A 179 4.37 13.82 -1.37
CA GLY A 179 5.53 14.71 -1.43
C GLY A 179 5.35 15.95 -2.31
N SER A 180 4.18 16.14 -2.92
CA SER A 180 3.88 17.28 -3.79
C SER A 180 2.79 18.16 -3.16
N ASP A 181 3.03 19.48 -3.11
CA ASP A 181 2.08 20.45 -2.54
C ASP A 181 0.70 20.39 -3.23
N ASP A 182 0.70 20.13 -4.55
CA ASP A 182 -0.51 20.06 -5.40
C ASP A 182 -0.92 18.62 -5.76
N GLY A 183 -0.34 17.60 -5.10
CA GLY A 183 -0.52 16.19 -5.46
C GLY A 183 -1.94 15.64 -5.36
N TRP A 184 -2.85 16.37 -4.69
CA TRP A 184 -4.28 16.08 -4.60
C TRP A 184 -5.18 17.25 -5.02
N SER A 185 -4.66 18.16 -5.85
CA SER A 185 -5.46 19.24 -6.47
C SER A 185 -6.40 18.69 -7.55
N ASP A 186 -7.47 19.42 -7.87
CA ASP A 186 -8.41 19.02 -8.94
C ASP A 186 -7.73 18.94 -10.32
N GLU A 187 -6.69 19.76 -10.55
CA GLU A 187 -5.91 19.78 -11.81
C GLU A 187 -5.02 18.55 -11.97
N SER A 188 -4.67 17.87 -10.87
CA SER A 188 -3.79 16.70 -10.87
C SER A 188 -4.46 15.41 -11.36
N GLY A 189 -5.79 15.38 -11.48
CA GLY A 189 -6.53 14.15 -11.78
C GLY A 189 -6.52 13.09 -10.66
N ALA A 190 -5.93 13.38 -9.50
CA ALA A 190 -5.69 12.41 -8.42
C ALA A 190 -6.96 11.69 -7.94
N LEU A 191 -8.11 12.37 -7.91
CA LEU A 191 -9.38 11.74 -7.52
C LEU A 191 -9.78 10.60 -8.47
N ARG A 192 -9.51 10.75 -9.77
CA ARG A 192 -9.79 9.73 -10.79
C ARG A 192 -8.75 8.62 -10.76
N ASP A 193 -7.48 8.98 -10.59
CA ASP A 193 -6.36 8.07 -10.81
C ASP A 193 -6.01 7.24 -9.56
N VAL A 194 -6.21 7.78 -8.35
CA VAL A 194 -5.91 7.07 -7.07
C VAL A 194 -7.12 7.06 -6.15
N GLY A 195 -7.71 8.23 -5.90
CA GLY A 195 -8.81 8.38 -4.96
C GLY A 195 -8.81 9.69 -4.20
N PRO A 196 -9.70 9.86 -3.21
CA PRO A 196 -9.82 11.10 -2.45
C PRO A 196 -8.53 11.43 -1.70
N ARG A 197 -8.37 12.67 -1.23
CA ARG A 197 -7.20 13.05 -0.41
C ARG A 197 -7.20 12.28 0.92
N PRO A 198 -6.18 11.46 1.24
CA PRO A 198 -6.19 10.63 2.44
C PRO A 198 -5.99 11.44 3.71
N ASP A 199 -6.48 10.92 4.84
CA ASP A 199 -6.17 11.40 6.19
C ASP A 199 -5.09 10.54 6.86
N VAL A 200 -5.09 9.24 6.54
CA VAL A 200 -4.14 8.25 7.02
C VAL A 200 -3.58 7.47 5.84
N TRP A 201 -2.30 7.13 5.93
CA TRP A 201 -1.65 6.16 5.05
C TRP A 201 -1.11 4.99 5.88
N LEU A 202 -1.50 3.77 5.51
CA LEU A 202 -0.94 2.54 6.05
C LEU A 202 0.16 2.03 5.11
N ALA A 203 1.39 2.50 5.34
CA ALA A 203 2.55 2.13 4.53
C ALA A 203 3.04 0.72 4.86
N ALA A 204 3.56 0.01 3.87
CA ALA A 204 4.15 -1.31 4.04
C ALA A 204 5.50 -1.25 4.78
N THR A 205 6.27 -0.17 4.59
CA THR A 205 7.59 0.03 5.22
C THR A 205 7.82 1.48 5.65
N SER A 206 8.82 1.72 6.52
CA SER A 206 9.29 3.08 6.82
C SER A 206 10.03 3.75 5.66
N HIS A 207 10.54 2.97 4.69
CA HIS A 207 11.19 3.49 3.49
C HIS A 207 10.24 4.35 2.65
N GLU A 208 8.98 3.94 2.51
CA GLU A 208 7.95 4.70 1.76
C GLU A 208 7.72 6.12 2.32
N VAL A 209 7.88 6.28 3.63
CA VAL A 209 7.56 7.52 4.35
C VAL A 209 8.78 8.44 4.49
N THR A 210 9.96 7.95 4.11
CA THR A 210 11.22 8.69 4.27
C THR A 210 11.26 9.90 3.34
N ALA A 211 11.77 11.03 3.85
CA ALA A 211 11.96 12.29 3.11
C ALA A 211 10.68 13.01 2.63
N LEU A 212 9.52 12.76 3.27
CA LEU A 212 8.24 13.42 2.93
C LEU A 212 7.97 14.75 3.66
N GLY A 213 8.88 15.21 4.51
CA GLY A 213 8.82 16.55 5.12
C GLY A 213 7.52 16.85 5.88
N ASP A 214 6.99 18.07 5.69
CA ASP A 214 5.86 18.62 6.45
C ASP A 214 4.49 17.99 6.09
N ALA A 215 4.42 17.16 5.04
CA ALA A 215 3.22 16.42 4.66
C ALA A 215 2.81 15.35 5.70
N VAL A 216 3.80 14.85 6.47
CA VAL A 216 3.61 13.81 7.46
C VAL A 216 3.60 14.43 8.86
N ALA A 217 2.47 14.35 9.56
CA ALA A 217 2.37 14.82 10.93
C ALA A 217 2.93 13.81 11.95
N GLU A 218 2.82 12.51 11.65
CA GLU A 218 3.28 11.42 12.50
C GLU A 218 3.47 10.15 11.66
N SER A 219 4.52 9.38 11.96
CA SER A 219 4.75 8.03 11.43
C SER A 219 5.21 7.12 12.55
N THR A 220 4.48 6.03 12.79
CA THR A 220 4.75 5.10 13.90
C THR A 220 4.61 3.65 13.42
N PRO A 221 5.56 2.75 13.75
CA PRO A 221 5.44 1.33 13.41
C PRO A 221 4.32 0.67 14.24
N ILE A 222 3.43 -0.04 13.57
CA ILE A 222 2.29 -0.73 14.21
C ILE A 222 2.42 -2.25 14.18
N ALA A 223 3.06 -2.79 13.15
CA ALA A 223 3.22 -4.23 12.96
C ALA A 223 4.45 -4.54 12.11
N VAL A 224 4.90 -5.79 12.19
CA VAL A 224 5.93 -6.35 11.33
C VAL A 224 5.42 -7.62 10.66
N SER A 225 5.86 -7.84 9.43
CA SER A 225 5.65 -9.09 8.70
C SER A 225 7.00 -9.57 8.15
N PRO A 226 7.60 -10.65 8.71
CA PRO A 226 8.84 -11.22 8.18
C PRO A 226 8.75 -11.50 6.68
N VAL A 227 9.81 -11.20 5.93
CA VAL A 227 9.97 -11.73 4.59
C VAL A 227 10.46 -13.17 4.71
N VAL A 228 9.76 -14.07 4.05
CA VAL A 228 9.94 -15.52 4.13
C VAL A 228 9.99 -16.14 2.75
N LEU A 229 10.66 -17.28 2.65
CA LEU A 229 10.59 -18.11 1.46
C LEU A 229 9.49 -19.14 1.65
N ALA A 230 8.36 -18.95 0.98
CA ALA A 230 7.20 -19.80 1.09
C ALA A 230 7.32 -20.99 0.14
N ILE A 231 7.47 -22.19 0.70
CA ILE A 231 7.62 -23.43 -0.08
C ILE A 231 6.37 -24.30 0.04
N PRO A 232 5.96 -25.01 -1.02
CA PRO A 232 4.94 -26.05 -0.90
C PRO A 232 5.30 -27.10 0.16
N ALA A 233 4.35 -27.44 1.03
CA ALA A 233 4.55 -28.44 2.09
C ALA A 233 4.89 -29.85 1.56
N SER A 234 4.62 -30.12 0.28
CA SER A 234 5.02 -31.34 -0.44
C SER A 234 6.52 -31.41 -0.71
N ILE A 235 7.22 -30.28 -0.69
CA ILE A 235 8.65 -30.20 -0.94
C ILE A 235 9.39 -30.29 0.39
N ASP A 236 10.31 -31.24 0.50
CA ASP A 236 11.27 -31.25 1.60
C ASP A 236 12.40 -30.26 1.28
N PRO A 237 12.54 -29.16 2.02
CA PRO A 237 13.67 -28.25 1.84
C PRO A 237 15.01 -28.92 2.16
N GLY A 238 15.04 -30.10 2.78
CA GLY A 238 16.26 -30.84 3.08
C GLY A 238 16.92 -30.35 4.39
N ARG A 239 18.25 -30.50 4.49
CA ARG A 239 19.05 -30.06 5.66
C ARG A 239 19.23 -28.54 5.73
N ASP A 240 19.05 -27.83 4.62
CA ASP A 240 19.24 -26.39 4.49
C ASP A 240 17.94 -25.65 4.83
N ARG A 241 17.44 -25.81 6.06
CA ARG A 241 16.27 -25.04 6.55
C ARG A 241 16.65 -23.74 7.24
N SER A 242 17.94 -23.58 7.50
CA SER A 242 18.51 -22.49 8.28
C SER A 242 19.78 -22.05 7.58
N GLY A 243 19.75 -20.86 7.01
CA GLY A 243 20.86 -20.25 6.29
C GLY A 243 20.47 -18.86 5.81
N PRO A 244 21.41 -18.09 5.28
CA PRO A 244 21.12 -16.80 4.67
C PRO A 244 20.30 -16.98 3.38
N TRP A 245 19.61 -15.92 2.96
CA TRP A 245 18.73 -15.89 1.79
C TRP A 245 19.39 -16.47 0.53
N LEU A 246 20.61 -16.02 0.23
CA LEU A 246 21.31 -16.40 -0.99
C LEU A 246 21.68 -17.90 -1.02
N GLU A 247 22.06 -18.49 0.11
CA GLU A 247 22.40 -19.91 0.19
C GLU A 247 21.15 -20.78 0.01
N LEU A 248 20.03 -20.39 0.63
CA LEU A 248 18.75 -21.08 0.48
C LEU A 248 18.22 -20.99 -0.95
N PHE A 249 18.31 -19.81 -1.56
CA PHE A 249 17.96 -19.60 -2.97
C PHE A 249 18.81 -20.47 -3.90
N ALA A 250 20.14 -20.47 -3.74
CA ALA A 250 21.04 -21.28 -4.53
C ALA A 250 20.73 -22.78 -4.35
N GLY A 251 20.59 -23.25 -3.11
CA GLY A 251 20.32 -24.65 -2.80
C GLY A 251 18.96 -25.16 -3.31
N LEU A 252 17.95 -24.31 -3.44
CA LEU A 252 16.67 -24.67 -4.07
C LEU A 252 16.80 -24.71 -5.60
N THR A 253 17.36 -23.66 -6.19
CA THR A 253 17.48 -23.54 -7.65
C THR A 253 18.43 -24.60 -8.24
N ASP A 254 19.51 -24.96 -7.54
CA ASP A 254 20.43 -26.03 -7.94
C ASP A 254 19.77 -27.43 -7.91
N ARG A 255 18.71 -27.60 -7.10
CA ARG A 255 17.87 -28.81 -7.08
C ARG A 255 16.73 -28.77 -8.10
N GLY A 256 16.66 -27.73 -8.92
CA GLY A 256 15.59 -27.53 -9.90
C GLY A 256 14.26 -27.07 -9.29
N ILE A 257 14.26 -26.60 -8.04
CA ILE A 257 13.07 -25.97 -7.44
C ILE A 257 13.10 -24.49 -7.83
N GLY A 258 12.15 -24.09 -8.66
CA GLY A 258 12.02 -22.70 -9.08
C GLY A 258 11.72 -21.78 -7.90
N VAL A 259 12.25 -20.56 -7.94
CA VAL A 259 11.97 -19.51 -6.94
C VAL A 259 11.45 -18.29 -7.68
N VAL A 260 10.29 -17.78 -7.27
CA VAL A 260 9.64 -16.61 -7.86
C VAL A 260 9.49 -15.49 -6.84
N ARG A 261 9.50 -14.25 -7.33
CA ARG A 261 9.46 -13.01 -6.54
C ARG A 261 8.73 -11.94 -7.35
N ALA A 262 7.99 -11.07 -6.67
CA ALA A 262 7.31 -9.95 -7.32
C ALA A 262 8.31 -8.99 -7.98
N ASP A 263 7.86 -8.21 -8.97
CA ASP A 263 8.72 -7.21 -9.61
C ASP A 263 9.15 -6.16 -8.56
N PRO A 264 10.46 -5.96 -8.33
CA PRO A 264 10.94 -4.99 -7.34
C PRO A 264 10.72 -3.54 -7.75
N ARG A 265 10.34 -3.26 -9.00
CA ARG A 265 9.94 -1.92 -9.43
C ARG A 265 8.54 -1.55 -8.99
N THR A 266 7.68 -2.55 -8.73
CA THR A 266 6.25 -2.33 -8.49
C THR A 266 5.84 -2.56 -7.03
N THR A 267 6.70 -3.22 -6.24
CA THR A 267 6.39 -3.58 -4.85
C THR A 267 7.58 -3.38 -3.91
N GLU A 268 7.30 -2.83 -2.72
CA GLU A 268 8.29 -2.70 -1.63
C GLU A 268 8.81 -4.08 -1.19
N LEU A 269 7.93 -5.07 -1.11
CA LEU A 269 8.30 -6.46 -0.79
C LEU A 269 9.21 -7.06 -1.87
N GLY A 270 8.93 -6.80 -3.16
CA GLY A 270 9.78 -7.21 -4.26
C GLY A 270 11.18 -6.60 -4.13
N LEU A 271 11.27 -5.29 -3.88
CA LEU A 271 12.54 -4.58 -3.74
C LEU A 271 13.34 -5.07 -2.53
N LEU A 272 12.68 -5.27 -1.39
CA LEU A 272 13.28 -5.86 -0.21
C LEU A 272 13.81 -7.26 -0.50
N ALA A 273 12.99 -8.11 -1.12
CA ALA A 273 13.40 -9.44 -1.50
C ALA A 273 14.62 -9.43 -2.45
N THR A 274 14.73 -8.46 -3.37
CA THR A 274 15.96 -8.27 -4.16
C THR A 274 17.17 -8.00 -3.27
N ALA A 275 17.04 -7.06 -2.31
CA ALA A 275 18.14 -6.68 -1.42
C ALA A 275 18.65 -7.88 -0.62
N LEU A 276 17.73 -8.72 -0.15
CA LEU A 276 18.03 -9.97 0.57
C LEU A 276 18.72 -11.00 -0.33
N LEU A 277 18.25 -11.17 -1.56
CA LEU A 277 18.81 -12.13 -2.51
C LEU A 277 20.17 -11.72 -3.08
N TYR A 278 20.45 -10.42 -3.23
CA TYR A 278 21.78 -9.94 -3.63
C TYR A 278 22.80 -10.03 -2.48
N GLY A 279 22.29 -10.11 -1.25
CA GLY A 279 23.10 -10.12 -0.04
C GLY A 279 23.69 -8.74 0.28
N GLN A 280 24.15 -8.58 1.52
CA GLN A 280 24.88 -7.37 1.93
C GLN A 280 26.25 -7.34 1.25
N ALA A 281 26.53 -6.32 0.44
CA ALA A 281 27.86 -6.07 -0.07
C ALA A 281 28.80 -5.59 1.05
N GLY A 282 29.38 -6.54 1.78
CA GLY A 282 30.58 -6.34 2.61
C GLY A 282 30.35 -5.97 4.07
N GLN A 283 30.61 -6.94 4.96
CA GLN A 283 31.38 -6.67 6.17
C GLN A 283 32.47 -7.71 6.48
N ASP A 284 32.45 -8.90 5.89
CA ASP A 284 33.57 -9.85 6.05
C ASP A 284 34.32 -10.10 4.74
N GLY A 285 35.62 -9.79 4.80
CA GLY A 285 36.55 -9.93 3.70
C GLY A 285 36.79 -11.39 3.31
N ARG A 286 36.85 -11.60 2.00
CA ARG A 286 37.65 -12.59 1.25
C ARG A 286 37.49 -14.11 1.52
N ASP A 287 36.75 -14.59 2.51
CA ASP A 287 36.54 -16.04 2.71
C ASP A 287 35.06 -16.40 2.95
N GLY A 288 34.18 -16.05 1.99
CA GLY A 288 32.76 -16.45 2.01
C GLY A 288 32.41 -17.42 0.86
N PRO A 289 31.35 -18.24 1.00
CA PRO A 289 30.88 -19.13 -0.07
C PRO A 289 30.58 -18.37 -1.38
N PRO A 290 30.59 -19.05 -2.53
CA PRO A 290 30.41 -18.41 -3.83
C PRO A 290 29.13 -17.56 -3.86
N ARG A 291 29.29 -16.26 -4.12
CA ARG A 291 28.18 -15.32 -4.29
C ARG A 291 27.66 -15.47 -5.71
N LEU A 292 26.36 -15.77 -5.88
CA LEU A 292 25.74 -15.58 -7.20
C LEU A 292 25.77 -14.08 -7.52
N ALA A 293 26.19 -13.74 -8.73
CA ALA A 293 26.10 -12.36 -9.19
C ALA A 293 24.63 -11.94 -9.27
N PRO A 294 24.29 -10.65 -9.05
CA PRO A 294 22.92 -10.14 -9.21
C PRO A 294 22.25 -10.58 -10.53
N ALA A 295 22.98 -10.53 -11.65
CA ALA A 295 22.48 -10.98 -12.96
C ALA A 295 22.10 -12.47 -12.98
N GLU A 296 22.88 -13.31 -12.30
CA GLU A 296 22.60 -14.75 -12.19
C GLU A 296 21.34 -15.02 -11.35
N VAL A 297 21.13 -14.24 -10.29
CA VAL A 297 19.90 -14.30 -9.48
C VAL A 297 18.69 -13.94 -10.33
N GLU A 298 18.72 -12.81 -11.04
CA GLU A 298 17.60 -12.38 -11.89
C GLU A 298 17.33 -13.36 -13.03
N ARG A 299 18.38 -13.94 -13.62
CA ARG A 299 18.25 -14.97 -14.66
C ARG A 299 17.48 -16.19 -14.16
N ARG A 300 17.81 -16.70 -12.97
CA ARG A 300 17.13 -17.87 -12.36
C ARG A 300 15.67 -17.56 -11.97
N ILE A 301 15.40 -16.35 -11.47
CA ILE A 301 14.04 -15.91 -11.16
C ILE A 301 13.21 -15.81 -12.44
N ALA A 302 13.74 -15.15 -13.48
CA ALA A 302 13.08 -15.02 -14.77
C ALA A 302 12.76 -16.40 -15.41
N GLN A 303 13.72 -17.33 -15.38
CA GLN A 303 13.49 -18.70 -15.84
C GLN A 303 12.37 -19.41 -15.05
N SER A 304 12.31 -19.20 -13.74
CA SER A 304 11.27 -19.78 -12.88
C SER A 304 9.88 -19.18 -13.14
N LEU A 305 9.83 -17.87 -13.38
CA LEU A 305 8.60 -17.16 -13.75
C LEU A 305 8.08 -17.65 -15.11
N ASP A 306 8.95 -17.72 -16.12
CA ASP A 306 8.64 -18.19 -17.47
C ASP A 306 8.16 -19.65 -17.45
N ALA A 307 8.92 -20.55 -16.82
CA ALA A 307 8.59 -21.97 -16.76
C ALA A 307 7.29 -22.27 -15.99
N GLY A 308 6.98 -21.46 -14.97
CA GLY A 308 5.74 -21.56 -14.20
C GLY A 308 4.55 -20.78 -14.77
N GLY A 309 4.76 -20.02 -15.86
CA GLY A 309 3.76 -19.12 -16.42
C GLY A 309 3.21 -18.13 -15.38
N PHE A 310 4.10 -17.56 -14.56
CA PHE A 310 3.76 -16.58 -13.54
C PHE A 310 3.62 -15.16 -14.11
N PRO A 311 2.66 -14.36 -13.62
CA PRO A 311 2.55 -12.97 -14.04
C PRO A 311 3.71 -12.14 -13.46
N LEU A 312 4.15 -11.12 -14.21
CA LEU A 312 5.13 -10.12 -13.75
C LEU A 312 4.41 -9.01 -12.94
N THR A 313 3.80 -9.38 -11.82
CA THR A 313 2.95 -8.49 -11.01
C THR A 313 3.42 -8.47 -9.55
N ASP A 314 2.52 -8.11 -8.64
CA ASP A 314 2.71 -8.17 -7.19
C ASP A 314 2.74 -9.60 -6.65
N THR A 315 3.04 -9.73 -5.35
CA THR A 315 3.17 -11.04 -4.69
C THR A 315 1.83 -11.76 -4.58
N LEU A 316 0.72 -11.01 -4.48
CA LEU A 316 -0.62 -11.59 -4.45
C LEU A 316 -0.96 -12.28 -5.77
N GLY A 317 -0.56 -11.71 -6.91
CA GLY A 317 -0.68 -12.31 -8.23
C GLY A 317 0.13 -13.61 -8.36
N LEU A 318 1.36 -13.62 -7.84
CA LEU A 318 2.20 -14.83 -7.81
C LEU A 318 1.57 -15.95 -6.96
N LEU A 319 1.09 -15.61 -5.76
CA LEU A 319 0.42 -16.56 -4.86
C LEU A 319 -0.92 -17.04 -5.44
N CYS A 320 -1.66 -16.17 -6.12
CA CYS A 320 -2.87 -16.55 -6.84
C CYS A 320 -2.58 -17.55 -7.96
N ARG A 321 -1.55 -17.27 -8.78
CA ARG A 321 -1.11 -18.18 -9.83
C ARG A 321 -0.63 -19.51 -9.26
N HIS A 322 0.11 -19.47 -8.17
CA HIS A 322 0.54 -20.66 -7.44
C HIS A 322 -0.66 -21.50 -7.00
N ARG A 323 -1.69 -20.87 -6.40
CA ARG A 323 -2.93 -21.54 -5.96
C ARG A 323 -3.68 -22.18 -7.13
N THR A 324 -3.81 -21.45 -8.25
CA THR A 324 -4.59 -21.89 -9.41
C THR A 324 -3.91 -23.01 -10.21
N LEU A 325 -2.58 -22.98 -10.31
CA LEU A 325 -1.81 -24.01 -11.04
C LEU A 325 -1.35 -25.18 -10.17
N GLY A 326 -1.42 -25.07 -8.85
CA GLY A 326 -0.82 -26.06 -7.94
C GLY A 326 0.71 -26.15 -8.08
N SER A 327 1.36 -25.00 -8.33
CA SER A 327 2.79 -24.91 -8.63
C SER A 327 3.67 -25.54 -7.54
N GLN A 328 4.86 -25.97 -7.94
CA GLN A 328 5.90 -26.45 -7.02
C GLN A 328 7.00 -25.40 -6.80
N ALA A 329 6.87 -24.20 -7.37
CA ALA A 329 7.83 -23.12 -7.18
C ALA A 329 7.72 -22.53 -5.76
N ALA A 330 8.86 -22.20 -5.16
CA ALA A 330 8.90 -21.40 -3.95
C ALA A 330 8.56 -19.94 -4.28
N VAL A 331 7.82 -19.26 -3.41
CA VAL A 331 7.42 -17.86 -3.58
C VAL A 331 8.07 -17.04 -2.48
N VAL A 332 8.80 -15.99 -2.83
CA VAL A 332 9.22 -14.99 -1.85
C VAL A 332 8.00 -14.15 -1.47
N ALA A 333 7.63 -14.16 -0.20
CA ALA A 333 6.42 -13.52 0.30
C ALA A 333 6.62 -12.96 1.71
N SER A 334 5.68 -12.15 2.20
CA SER A 334 5.62 -11.84 3.63
C SER A 334 4.92 -12.96 4.40
N GLU A 335 5.27 -13.18 5.68
CA GLU A 335 4.63 -14.17 6.56
C GLU A 335 3.11 -14.00 6.55
N GLN A 336 2.66 -12.74 6.58
CA GLN A 336 1.24 -12.42 6.51
C GLN A 336 0.57 -12.91 5.22
N GLN A 337 1.22 -12.77 4.07
CA GLN A 337 0.68 -13.28 2.80
C GLN A 337 0.64 -14.81 2.78
N VAL A 338 1.60 -15.50 3.43
CA VAL A 338 1.58 -16.96 3.60
C VAL A 338 0.43 -17.39 4.51
N VAL A 339 0.20 -16.68 5.61
CA VAL A 339 -0.96 -16.89 6.50
C VAL A 339 -2.26 -16.77 5.70
N ARG A 340 -2.43 -15.68 4.93
CA ARG A 340 -3.60 -15.46 4.06
C ARG A 340 -3.78 -16.59 3.05
N PHE A 341 -2.68 -17.03 2.43
CA PHE A 341 -2.70 -18.14 1.49
C PHE A 341 -3.24 -19.41 2.15
N ASN A 342 -2.66 -19.79 3.30
CA ASN A 342 -2.98 -21.02 4.04
C ASN A 342 -4.36 -21.02 4.69
N LEU A 343 -4.88 -19.85 5.04
CA LEU A 343 -6.25 -19.69 5.56
C LEU A 343 -7.30 -19.65 4.44
N GLY A 344 -6.90 -19.68 3.16
CA GLY A 344 -7.83 -19.58 2.04
C GLY A 344 -8.45 -18.21 1.88
N GLU A 345 -7.76 -17.16 2.30
CA GLU A 345 -8.28 -15.82 2.17
C GLU A 345 -8.16 -15.34 0.71
N PRO A 346 -8.96 -14.34 0.32
CA PRO A 346 -8.80 -13.68 -0.97
C PRO A 346 -7.39 -13.11 -1.15
N LEU A 347 -6.77 -13.36 -2.30
CA LEU A 347 -5.45 -12.84 -2.70
C LEU A 347 -5.64 -11.79 -3.79
N GLY A 348 -5.96 -10.55 -3.40
CA GLY A 348 -6.43 -9.52 -4.31
C GLY A 348 -7.95 -9.62 -4.56
N GLU A 349 -8.46 -8.86 -5.53
CA GLU A 349 -9.91 -8.73 -5.75
C GLU A 349 -10.54 -9.95 -6.44
N SER A 350 -9.81 -10.58 -7.35
CA SER A 350 -10.33 -11.64 -8.22
C SER A 350 -9.93 -13.06 -7.81
N CYS A 351 -8.96 -13.21 -6.88
CA CYS A 351 -8.45 -14.52 -6.50
C CYS A 351 -9.10 -15.06 -5.23
N LEU A 352 -10.21 -15.79 -5.42
CA LEU A 352 -10.89 -16.51 -4.35
C LEU A 352 -10.26 -17.88 -4.10
N SER A 353 -10.44 -18.41 -2.89
CA SER A 353 -9.98 -19.76 -2.57
C SER A 353 -10.90 -20.81 -3.18
N PRO A 354 -10.38 -21.86 -3.84
CA PRO A 354 -11.15 -23.04 -4.19
C PRO A 354 -11.74 -23.71 -2.93
N ALA A 355 -12.89 -24.37 -3.08
CA ALA A 355 -13.59 -25.04 -1.97
C ALA A 355 -12.75 -26.13 -1.27
N GLU A 356 -11.78 -26.71 -1.98
CA GLU A 356 -10.76 -27.60 -1.43
C GLU A 356 -9.38 -26.96 -1.63
N GLN A 357 -8.61 -26.81 -0.55
CA GLN A 357 -7.23 -26.30 -0.60
C GLN A 357 -6.24 -27.48 -0.47
N PRO A 358 -5.81 -28.09 -1.58
CA PRO A 358 -4.96 -29.28 -1.52
C PRO A 358 -3.52 -28.97 -1.07
N GLN A 359 -3.05 -27.73 -1.22
CA GLN A 359 -1.66 -27.35 -0.96
C GLN A 359 -1.56 -26.27 0.12
N ARG A 360 -0.62 -26.48 1.06
CA ARG A 360 -0.22 -25.50 2.08
C ARG A 360 1.20 -25.05 1.80
N LEU A 361 1.49 -23.80 2.12
CA LEU A 361 2.84 -23.27 2.11
C LEU A 361 3.46 -23.34 3.51
N VAL A 362 4.74 -23.65 3.57
CA VAL A 362 5.57 -23.57 4.78
C VAL A 362 6.51 -22.37 4.61
N ALA A 363 6.48 -21.46 5.56
CA ALA A 363 7.39 -20.34 5.61
C ALA A 363 8.76 -20.81 6.11
N LEU A 364 9.80 -20.64 5.28
CA LEU A 364 11.19 -20.70 5.72
C LEU A 364 11.63 -19.30 6.12
N TYR A 365 12.35 -19.20 7.24
CA TYR A 365 12.86 -17.95 7.79
C TYR A 365 14.39 -17.94 7.68
N PRO A 366 14.96 -17.45 6.56
CA PRO A 366 16.39 -17.24 6.44
C PRO A 366 16.97 -16.42 7.60
N SER A 367 18.23 -16.70 7.98
CA SER A 367 18.84 -16.10 9.17
C SER A 367 19.08 -14.60 9.06
N ASP A 368 19.17 -14.08 7.85
CA ASP A 368 19.31 -12.66 7.49
C ASP A 368 17.98 -12.06 7.00
N SER A 369 16.85 -12.74 7.24
CA SER A 369 15.53 -12.19 6.95
C SER A 369 15.28 -10.86 7.63
N ARG A 370 14.67 -9.97 6.87
CA ARG A 370 14.13 -8.69 7.35
C ARG A 370 12.60 -8.74 7.34
N SER A 371 11.97 -7.73 7.90
CA SER A 371 10.52 -7.62 7.94
C SER A 371 10.06 -6.37 7.22
N LEU A 372 8.85 -6.43 6.66
CA LEU A 372 8.09 -5.23 6.34
C LEU A 372 7.66 -4.59 7.66
N ASP A 373 8.11 -3.37 7.94
CA ASP A 373 7.79 -2.59 9.14
C ASP A 373 6.59 -1.68 8.85
N HIS A 374 5.39 -2.24 8.92
CA HIS A 374 4.16 -1.54 8.59
C HIS A 374 3.97 -0.30 9.46
N GLN A 375 3.83 0.86 8.80
CA GLN A 375 3.70 2.17 9.44
C GLN A 375 2.25 2.64 9.45
N PHE A 376 1.84 3.23 10.57
CA PHE A 376 0.70 4.12 10.62
C PHE A 376 1.19 5.55 10.39
N VAL A 377 0.75 6.17 9.30
CA VAL A 377 1.13 7.53 8.92
C VAL A 377 -0.09 8.45 8.98
N ARG A 378 0.00 9.50 9.81
CA ARG A 378 -1.02 10.55 9.88
C ARG A 378 -0.57 11.76 9.07
N LEU A 379 -1.42 12.21 8.17
CA LEU A 379 -1.10 13.31 7.26
C LEU A 379 -1.42 14.66 7.90
N SER A 380 -0.62 15.69 7.58
CA SER A 380 -0.69 16.99 8.25
C SER A 380 -1.87 17.87 7.82
N TRP A 381 -2.45 17.60 6.66
CA TRP A 381 -3.54 18.39 6.06
C TRP A 381 -4.95 17.97 6.48
N SER A 382 -5.11 16.93 7.30
CA SER A 382 -6.44 16.53 7.76
C SER A 382 -7.16 17.65 8.51
N GLU A 383 -8.47 17.74 8.35
CA GLU A 383 -9.34 18.69 9.07
C GLU A 383 -9.52 18.27 10.54
N PRO A 384 -9.98 19.16 11.46
CA PRO A 384 -10.01 18.85 12.89
C PRO A 384 -10.75 17.55 13.28
N PRO A 385 -11.97 17.27 12.79
CA PRO A 385 -12.66 16.02 13.11
C PRO A 385 -11.90 14.78 12.62
N GLN A 386 -11.36 14.83 11.41
CA GLN A 386 -10.60 13.74 10.80
C GLN A 386 -9.25 13.54 11.47
N ARG A 387 -8.57 14.61 11.89
CA ARG A 387 -7.31 14.52 12.65
C ARG A 387 -7.50 13.81 13.98
N GLU A 388 -8.57 14.13 14.69
CA GLU A 388 -8.89 13.47 15.97
C GLU A 388 -9.27 12.00 15.76
N ALA A 389 -10.11 11.72 14.75
CA ALA A 389 -10.45 10.34 14.37
C ALA A 389 -9.23 9.52 13.94
N ALA A 390 -8.31 10.11 13.16
CA ALA A 390 -7.05 9.51 12.75
C ALA A 390 -6.15 9.22 13.97
N ALA A 391 -5.99 10.19 14.89
CA ALA A 391 -5.21 10.00 16.11
C ALA A 391 -5.76 8.85 16.96
N ARG A 392 -7.08 8.81 17.17
CA ARG A 392 -7.73 7.73 17.93
C ARG A 392 -7.55 6.36 17.26
N PHE A 393 -7.62 6.30 15.92
CA PHE A 393 -7.36 5.06 15.19
C PHE A 393 -5.91 4.57 15.37
N GLY A 394 -4.93 5.48 15.25
CA GLY A 394 -3.52 5.16 15.48
C GLY A 394 -3.19 4.77 16.92
N GLU A 395 -3.89 5.35 17.90
CA GLU A 395 -3.81 4.95 19.31
C GLU A 395 -4.40 3.57 19.55
N TRP A 396 -5.59 3.30 19.00
CA TRP A 396 -6.27 2.02 19.13
C TRP A 396 -5.42 0.86 18.62
N LEU A 397 -4.71 1.01 17.50
CA LEU A 397 -3.81 -0.03 16.96
C LEU A 397 -2.73 -0.49 17.96
N ARG A 398 -2.41 0.33 18.96
CA ARG A 398 -1.41 0.03 20.00
C ARG A 398 -2.01 -0.49 21.32
N THR A 399 -3.34 -0.58 21.41
CA THR A 399 -4.08 -1.19 22.53
C THR A 399 -4.19 -2.70 22.36
N ASP A 400 -4.53 -3.44 23.42
CA ASP A 400 -4.69 -4.90 23.32
C ASP A 400 -5.74 -5.33 22.26
N PRO A 401 -6.95 -4.72 22.17
CA PRO A 401 -7.90 -5.01 21.10
C PRO A 401 -7.35 -4.72 19.69
N GLY A 402 -6.58 -3.64 19.53
CA GLY A 402 -5.93 -3.31 18.26
C GLY A 402 -4.83 -4.30 17.89
N ARG A 403 -3.99 -4.70 18.85
CA ARG A 403 -2.96 -5.73 18.66
C ARG A 403 -3.57 -7.08 18.32
N ASP A 404 -4.66 -7.47 18.97
CA ASP A 404 -5.40 -8.69 18.65
C ASP A 404 -5.98 -8.63 17.23
N ALA A 405 -6.49 -7.48 16.81
CA ALA A 405 -6.94 -7.27 15.43
C ALA A 405 -5.77 -7.39 14.43
N ILE A 406 -4.59 -6.86 14.75
CA ILE A 406 -3.38 -7.03 13.93
C ILE A 406 -2.98 -8.50 13.84
N VAL A 407 -2.92 -9.22 14.97
CA VAL A 407 -2.62 -10.66 15.00
C VAL A 407 -3.61 -11.46 14.15
N ALA A 408 -4.90 -11.12 14.19
CA ALA A 408 -5.92 -11.78 13.38
C ALA A 408 -5.72 -11.62 11.86
N THR A 409 -4.94 -10.62 11.42
CA THR A 409 -4.56 -10.47 10.02
C THR A 409 -3.34 -11.27 9.59
N GLY A 410 -2.65 -11.95 10.52
CA GLY A 410 -1.40 -12.65 10.28
C GLY A 410 -0.14 -11.78 10.39
N MET A 411 -0.26 -10.54 10.87
CA MET A 411 0.90 -9.68 11.17
C MET A 411 1.27 -9.78 12.65
N ARG A 412 2.52 -9.41 12.98
CA ARG A 412 3.01 -9.36 14.37
C ARG A 412 2.99 -7.90 14.86
N PRO A 413 2.15 -7.52 15.83
CA PRO A 413 2.10 -6.14 16.30
C PRO A 413 3.37 -5.73 17.05
N VAL A 414 3.64 -4.43 17.09
CA VAL A 414 4.72 -3.87 17.92
C VAL A 414 4.32 -3.90 19.40
N GLY A 415 5.23 -4.38 20.25
CA GLY A 415 5.03 -4.55 21.69
C GLY A 415 4.57 -5.96 22.08
N PRO A 416 4.20 -6.19 23.36
CA PRO A 416 3.70 -7.48 23.81
C PRO A 416 2.34 -7.83 23.19
N TYR A 417 2.21 -9.07 22.71
CA TYR A 417 0.96 -9.59 22.15
C TYR A 417 0.79 -11.09 22.44
N SER A 418 -0.45 -11.56 22.35
CA SER A 418 -0.77 -12.99 22.41
C SER A 418 -0.68 -13.60 21.02
N VAL A 419 0.03 -14.72 20.88
CA VAL A 419 0.08 -15.45 19.60
C VAL A 419 -1.30 -16.05 19.33
N GLY A 420 -1.99 -15.50 18.34
CA GLY A 420 -3.35 -15.92 17.96
C GLY A 420 -3.40 -17.05 16.94
N ALA A 421 -4.62 -17.43 16.54
CA ALA A 421 -4.87 -18.53 15.61
C ALA A 421 -4.18 -18.34 14.25
N ALA A 422 -4.14 -17.11 13.73
CA ALA A 422 -3.51 -16.80 12.45
C ALA A 422 -2.00 -17.16 12.45
N LEU A 423 -1.28 -16.76 13.50
CA LEU A 423 0.17 -17.02 13.67
C LEU A 423 0.51 -18.44 14.15
N THR A 424 -0.51 -19.27 14.41
CA THR A 424 -0.36 -20.71 14.73
C THR A 424 -0.90 -21.60 13.62
N THR A 425 -1.29 -21.01 12.48
CA THR A 425 -1.71 -21.76 11.29
C THR A 425 -0.55 -22.63 10.81
N GLY A 426 -0.86 -23.86 10.37
CA GLY A 426 0.17 -24.79 9.90
C GLY A 426 1.03 -24.19 8.78
N GLY A 427 2.35 -24.36 8.90
CA GLY A 427 3.34 -23.77 7.99
C GLY A 427 3.95 -22.46 8.48
N ILE A 428 3.46 -21.88 9.57
CA ILE A 428 4.01 -20.68 10.22
C ILE A 428 4.72 -21.08 11.52
N ASP A 429 5.88 -20.49 11.79
CA ASP A 429 6.57 -20.65 13.07
C ASP A 429 6.19 -19.53 14.04
N PRO A 430 5.37 -19.79 15.08
CA PRO A 430 5.00 -18.76 16.04
C PRO A 430 6.21 -18.22 16.82
N GLY A 431 7.28 -19.02 16.96
CA GLY A 431 8.51 -18.67 17.66
C GLY A 431 9.53 -17.89 16.83
N ALA A 432 9.28 -17.70 15.53
CA ALA A 432 10.16 -16.89 14.68
C ALA A 432 10.27 -15.46 15.23
N LEU A 433 11.52 -15.00 15.38
CA LEU A 433 11.82 -13.65 15.85
C LEU A 433 11.99 -12.73 14.63
N PRO A 434 11.03 -11.84 14.32
CA PRO A 434 11.18 -10.89 13.23
C PRO A 434 12.38 -9.97 13.50
N ALA A 435 13.21 -9.72 12.49
CA ALA A 435 14.09 -8.56 12.55
C ALA A 435 13.21 -7.31 12.49
N VAL A 436 13.28 -6.48 13.53
CA VAL A 436 12.45 -5.26 13.69
C VAL A 436 13.20 -4.01 13.20
N ASP A 437 14.52 -4.12 13.02
CA ASP A 437 15.34 -3.00 12.58
C ASP A 437 14.97 -2.59 11.15
N PRO A 438 14.64 -1.30 10.92
CA PRO A 438 14.41 -0.78 9.59
C PRO A 438 15.63 -0.95 8.70
N ILE A 439 15.39 -1.04 7.42
CA ILE A 439 16.44 -1.18 6.42
C ILE A 439 16.95 0.21 6.05
N PRO A 440 18.26 0.46 6.12
CA PRO A 440 18.82 1.77 5.82
C PRO A 440 18.45 2.26 4.40
N PRO A 441 18.06 3.53 4.21
CA PRO A 441 17.70 4.10 2.90
C PRO A 441 18.73 3.81 1.79
N GLU A 442 20.02 3.90 2.11
CA GLU A 442 21.11 3.64 1.15
C GLU A 442 21.09 2.21 0.57
N MET A 443 20.53 1.25 1.30
CA MET A 443 20.41 -0.12 0.85
C MET A 443 19.30 -0.28 -0.20
N TRP A 444 18.20 0.46 -0.06
CA TRP A 444 17.11 0.48 -1.03
C TRP A 444 17.59 1.07 -2.36
N ASP A 445 18.25 2.23 -2.32
CA ASP A 445 18.81 2.89 -3.50
C ASP A 445 19.87 2.02 -4.20
N ALA A 446 20.80 1.45 -3.42
CA ALA A 446 21.83 0.56 -3.95
C ALA A 446 21.22 -0.70 -4.58
N THR A 447 20.15 -1.25 -3.98
CA THR A 447 19.45 -2.43 -4.52
C THR A 447 18.72 -2.11 -5.81
N SER A 448 18.03 -0.97 -5.87
CA SER A 448 17.35 -0.52 -7.10
C SER A 448 18.35 -0.33 -8.24
N ALA A 449 19.49 0.33 -7.97
CA ALA A 449 20.56 0.50 -8.95
C ALA A 449 21.19 -0.85 -9.36
N ALA A 450 21.44 -1.75 -8.40
CA ALA A 450 21.96 -3.08 -8.68
C ALA A 450 20.97 -3.91 -9.50
N TYR A 451 19.66 -3.81 -9.24
CA TYR A 451 18.61 -4.50 -9.98
C TYR A 451 18.56 -4.02 -11.43
N ALA A 452 18.56 -2.71 -11.65
CA ALA A 452 18.65 -2.12 -12.99
C ALA A 452 19.92 -2.56 -13.75
N ALA A 453 21.03 -2.77 -13.04
CA ALA A 453 22.27 -3.30 -13.60
C ALA A 453 22.29 -4.84 -13.77
N ALA A 454 21.45 -5.56 -13.04
CA ALA A 454 21.31 -7.02 -13.11
C ALA A 454 20.35 -7.47 -14.21
N GLN A 455 19.43 -6.60 -14.64
CA GLN A 455 18.53 -6.89 -15.75
C GLN A 455 19.29 -7.33 -17.00
N ARG A 456 18.72 -8.29 -17.72
CA ARG A 456 19.24 -8.71 -19.02
C ARG A 456 19.21 -7.53 -19.99
N ARG A 457 20.22 -7.47 -20.84
CA ARG A 457 20.27 -6.46 -21.90
C ARG A 457 19.30 -6.89 -22.99
N GLY A 458 18.41 -6.01 -23.43
CA GLY A 458 17.61 -6.27 -24.62
C GLY A 458 18.42 -5.96 -25.87
N ARG A 459 18.37 -6.82 -26.88
CA ARG A 459 18.76 -6.50 -28.25
C ARG A 459 17.57 -6.78 -29.14
N VAL A 460 16.87 -5.71 -29.52
CA VAL A 460 15.53 -5.82 -30.13
C VAL A 460 15.51 -5.19 -31.51
N ILE A 461 14.98 -5.93 -32.49
CA ILE A 461 14.63 -5.35 -33.80
C ILE A 461 13.13 -5.08 -33.81
N PHE A 462 12.75 -3.81 -33.98
CA PHE A 462 11.37 -3.44 -34.26
C PHE A 462 11.15 -3.47 -35.77
N ALA A 463 10.36 -4.42 -36.25
CA ALA A 463 9.94 -4.51 -37.64
C ALA A 463 8.53 -3.92 -37.79
N LEU A 464 8.40 -2.81 -38.50
CA LEU A 464 7.13 -2.13 -38.72
C LEU A 464 6.61 -2.39 -40.12
N ASP A 465 5.36 -2.83 -40.20
CA ASP A 465 4.62 -2.93 -41.44
C ASP A 465 4.29 -1.53 -41.97
N THR A 466 4.75 -1.26 -43.18
CA THR A 466 4.47 -0.08 -43.99
C THR A 466 3.83 -0.48 -45.31
N SER A 467 3.09 -1.59 -45.36
CA SER A 467 2.31 -2.01 -46.53
C SER A 467 1.14 -1.06 -46.81
N GLY A 468 0.50 -1.22 -47.98
CA GLY A 468 -0.60 -0.34 -48.38
C GLY A 468 -1.80 -0.34 -47.42
N SER A 469 -2.09 -1.44 -46.73
CA SER A 469 -3.17 -1.52 -45.73
C SER A 469 -2.90 -0.60 -44.52
N MET A 470 -1.64 -0.40 -44.17
CA MET A 470 -1.20 0.49 -43.08
C MET A 470 -1.40 1.99 -43.37
N ALA A 471 -1.81 2.35 -44.60
CA ALA A 471 -2.28 3.70 -44.95
C ALA A 471 -3.72 3.99 -44.48
N ALA A 472 -4.48 2.96 -44.10
CA ALA A 472 -5.84 3.14 -43.61
C ALA A 472 -5.87 4.06 -42.38
N ALA A 473 -6.68 5.11 -42.44
CA ALA A 473 -6.83 6.06 -41.35
C ALA A 473 -7.95 5.64 -40.40
N GLY A 474 -7.63 5.59 -39.10
CA GLY A 474 -8.60 5.49 -38.01
C GLY A 474 -8.78 6.83 -37.29
N PRO A 475 -9.49 6.84 -36.15
CA PRO A 475 -9.66 8.03 -35.31
C PRO A 475 -8.34 8.68 -34.87
N GLU A 476 -7.33 7.85 -34.61
CA GLU A 476 -5.98 8.25 -34.17
C GLU A 476 -5.01 8.57 -35.33
N GLY A 477 -5.49 8.53 -36.58
CA GLY A 477 -4.69 8.73 -37.79
C GLY A 477 -4.35 7.42 -38.54
N PRO A 478 -3.40 7.47 -39.50
CA PRO A 478 -2.95 6.30 -40.25
C PRO A 478 -2.36 5.22 -39.32
N ARG A 479 -2.73 3.95 -39.50
CA ARG A 479 -2.25 2.83 -38.67
C ARG A 479 -0.72 2.78 -38.56
N SER A 480 -0.02 3.04 -39.65
CA SER A 480 1.45 3.18 -39.70
C SER A 480 2.01 4.24 -38.74
N LEU A 481 1.38 5.42 -38.65
CA LEU A 481 1.82 6.48 -37.76
C LEU A 481 1.48 6.17 -36.30
N VAL A 482 0.36 5.50 -36.05
CA VAL A 482 0.00 5.02 -34.70
C VAL A 482 1.00 3.95 -34.23
N ALA A 483 1.36 2.99 -35.09
CA ALA A 483 2.39 1.99 -34.83
C ALA A 483 3.77 2.63 -34.58
N ALA A 484 4.15 3.60 -35.39
CA ALA A 484 5.37 4.37 -35.24
C ALA A 484 5.42 5.17 -33.92
N GLY A 485 4.29 5.75 -33.50
CA GLY A 485 4.13 6.41 -32.22
C GLY A 485 4.29 5.45 -31.04
N ALA A 486 3.70 4.25 -31.12
CA ALA A 486 3.85 3.23 -30.10
C ALA A 486 5.31 2.76 -29.96
N VAL A 487 5.99 2.48 -31.08
CA VAL A 487 7.43 2.12 -31.07
C VAL A 487 8.26 3.26 -30.49
N SER A 488 7.99 4.50 -30.90
CA SER A 488 8.62 5.70 -30.32
C SER A 488 8.49 5.77 -28.79
N ALA A 489 7.30 5.49 -28.24
CA ALA A 489 7.07 5.45 -26.80
C ALA A 489 7.77 4.26 -26.12
N ALA A 490 7.86 3.10 -26.79
CA ALA A 490 8.60 1.95 -26.28
C ALA A 490 10.12 2.23 -26.17
N LEU A 491 10.71 2.88 -27.18
CA LEU A 491 12.14 3.22 -27.19
C LEU A 491 12.55 4.11 -26.01
N GLN A 492 11.68 5.00 -25.56
CA GLN A 492 11.95 5.89 -24.41
C GLN A 492 12.07 5.14 -23.08
N ARG A 493 11.52 3.92 -23.00
CA ARG A 493 11.59 3.04 -21.83
C ARG A 493 12.82 2.14 -21.84
N MET A 494 13.52 2.00 -22.96
CA MET A 494 14.72 1.18 -23.02
C MET A 494 15.80 1.71 -22.07
N GLY A 495 16.49 0.78 -21.40
CA GLY A 495 17.62 1.05 -20.54
C GLY A 495 18.89 1.39 -21.35
N PRO A 496 19.89 2.01 -20.71
CA PRO A 496 21.11 2.48 -21.37
C PRO A 496 22.02 1.35 -21.88
N ARG A 497 21.78 0.11 -21.46
CA ARG A 497 22.54 -1.08 -21.88
C ARG A 497 21.83 -1.86 -23.00
N ASP A 498 20.63 -1.44 -23.35
CA ASP A 498 19.83 -2.10 -24.37
C ASP A 498 20.23 -1.59 -25.76
N GLN A 499 19.98 -2.43 -26.75
CA GLN A 499 20.25 -2.15 -28.15
C GLN A 499 18.97 -2.31 -28.95
N PHE A 500 18.79 -1.46 -29.95
CA PHE A 500 17.67 -1.59 -30.86
C PHE A 500 18.05 -1.31 -32.31
N GLY A 501 17.31 -1.96 -33.22
CA GLY A 501 17.25 -1.64 -34.64
C GLY A 501 15.81 -1.38 -35.07
N ILE A 502 15.63 -0.68 -36.20
CA ILE A 502 14.32 -0.43 -36.82
C ILE A 502 14.36 -0.94 -38.25
N TRP A 503 13.44 -1.85 -38.54
CA TRP A 503 13.24 -2.42 -39.86
C TRP A 503 11.84 -2.01 -40.33
N LEU A 504 11.73 -1.71 -41.62
CA LEU A 504 10.47 -1.39 -42.28
C LEU A 504 10.20 -2.46 -43.32
N PHE A 505 8.95 -2.86 -43.52
CA PHE A 505 8.61 -3.77 -44.60
C PHE A 505 7.28 -3.38 -45.24
N PRO A 506 7.14 -3.45 -46.57
CA PRO A 506 8.09 -4.04 -47.52
C PRO A 506 9.25 -3.11 -47.90
N ASP A 507 10.31 -3.70 -48.44
CA ASP A 507 11.35 -3.01 -49.20
C ASP A 507 10.83 -2.52 -50.56
N ALA A 508 11.68 -1.81 -51.32
CA ALA A 508 11.29 -1.28 -52.63
C ALA A 508 10.91 -2.37 -53.66
N ALA A 509 11.40 -3.61 -53.49
CA ALA A 509 11.04 -4.74 -54.33
C ALA A 509 9.70 -5.40 -53.93
N GLY A 510 9.17 -5.09 -52.74
CA GLY A 510 7.91 -5.65 -52.26
C GLY A 510 8.03 -7.06 -51.67
N THR A 511 9.25 -7.56 -51.46
CA THR A 511 9.52 -9.00 -51.18
C THR A 511 10.25 -9.26 -49.87
N GLY A 512 10.83 -8.23 -49.25
CA GLY A 512 11.55 -8.38 -48.00
C GLY A 512 11.51 -7.12 -47.13
N PRO A 513 12.31 -7.09 -46.06
CA PRO A 513 12.45 -5.92 -45.21
C PRO A 513 13.54 -4.95 -45.69
N LEU A 514 13.44 -3.71 -45.24
CA LEU A 514 14.47 -2.67 -45.29
C LEU A 514 14.98 -2.41 -43.87
N GLU A 515 16.27 -2.63 -43.65
CA GLU A 515 16.95 -2.17 -42.44
C GLU A 515 17.09 -0.65 -42.47
N ALA A 516 16.18 0.05 -41.80
CA ALA A 516 16.11 1.50 -41.80
C ALA A 516 17.02 2.12 -40.73
N LEU A 517 17.23 1.41 -39.62
CA LEU A 517 18.19 1.75 -38.58
C LEU A 517 18.84 0.47 -38.06
N PRO A 518 20.17 0.30 -38.20
CA PRO A 518 20.85 -0.89 -37.74
C PRO A 518 20.85 -0.99 -36.22
N VAL A 519 20.96 -2.23 -35.73
CA VAL A 519 21.03 -2.52 -34.29
C VAL A 519 22.21 -1.78 -33.67
N GLY A 520 21.94 -1.06 -32.59
CA GLY A 520 22.96 -0.34 -31.83
C GLY A 520 22.44 0.17 -30.49
N PRO A 521 23.29 0.82 -29.67
CA PRO A 521 22.95 1.20 -28.30
C PRO A 521 21.80 2.20 -28.24
N SER A 522 20.96 2.09 -27.21
CA SER A 522 19.83 3.00 -26.97
C SER A 522 20.28 4.34 -26.36
N ASP A 523 21.09 5.10 -27.11
CA ASP A 523 21.53 6.44 -26.73
C ASP A 523 20.55 7.53 -27.19
N PRO A 524 20.53 8.72 -26.54
CA PRO A 524 19.60 9.79 -26.88
C PRO A 524 19.65 10.25 -28.35
N ALA A 525 20.82 10.20 -29.00
CA ALA A 525 20.95 10.60 -30.39
C ALA A 525 20.33 9.55 -31.33
N ARG A 526 20.49 8.26 -31.01
CA ARG A 526 19.87 7.17 -31.75
C ARG A 526 18.34 7.16 -31.58
N ILE A 527 17.85 7.40 -30.36
CA ILE A 527 16.40 7.56 -30.10
C ILE A 527 15.83 8.74 -30.91
N ALA A 528 16.54 9.87 -30.96
CA ALA A 528 16.12 11.00 -31.79
C ALA A 528 16.11 10.67 -33.30
N ALA A 529 17.11 9.93 -33.78
CA ALA A 529 17.17 9.47 -35.18
C ALA A 529 16.02 8.51 -35.51
N ALA A 530 15.69 7.61 -34.57
CA ALA A 530 14.54 6.71 -34.68
C ALA A 530 13.22 7.49 -34.76
N HIS A 531 13.00 8.48 -33.89
CA HIS A 531 11.80 9.32 -33.95
C HIS A 531 11.68 10.07 -35.29
N GLN A 532 12.79 10.60 -35.81
CA GLN A 532 12.79 11.28 -37.10
C GLN A 532 12.42 10.31 -38.25
N LEU A 533 13.02 9.12 -38.26
CA LEU A 533 12.71 8.06 -39.23
C LEU A 533 11.22 7.68 -39.18
N LEU A 534 10.71 7.40 -37.98
CA LEU A 534 9.34 6.95 -37.71
C LEU A 534 8.28 8.02 -38.04
N SER A 535 8.63 9.30 -37.97
CA SER A 535 7.73 10.39 -38.36
C SER A 535 7.51 10.51 -39.88
N GLY A 536 8.38 9.91 -40.68
CA GLY A 536 8.40 10.04 -42.14
C GLY A 536 7.82 8.86 -42.91
N LEU A 537 7.17 7.90 -42.23
CA LEU A 537 6.71 6.67 -42.87
C LEU A 537 5.67 6.96 -43.97
N GLN A 538 5.79 6.21 -45.07
CA GLN A 538 4.90 6.29 -46.24
C GLN A 538 4.44 4.86 -46.57
N PRO A 539 3.21 4.48 -46.20
CA PRO A 539 2.76 3.11 -46.39
C PRO A 539 2.45 2.81 -47.86
N ALA A 540 3.04 1.74 -48.40
CA ALA A 540 2.85 1.27 -49.75
C ALA A 540 3.30 -0.18 -49.92
N GLY A 541 2.73 -0.87 -50.91
CA GLY A 541 3.19 -2.20 -51.33
C GLY A 541 2.57 -3.36 -50.55
N ASN A 542 3.21 -4.52 -50.69
CA ASN A 542 2.77 -5.81 -50.14
C ASN A 542 3.28 -6.04 -48.71
N THR A 543 2.97 -7.20 -48.13
CA THR A 543 3.30 -7.55 -46.74
C THR A 543 4.17 -8.83 -46.71
N PRO A 544 5.50 -8.74 -46.80
CA PRO A 544 6.43 -9.89 -46.72
C PRO A 544 6.75 -10.27 -45.26
N PHE A 545 5.71 -10.42 -44.43
CA PHE A 545 5.80 -10.66 -42.98
C PHE A 545 6.74 -11.81 -42.60
N PHE A 546 6.55 -13.01 -43.15
CA PHE A 546 7.34 -14.19 -42.74
C PHE A 546 8.81 -14.05 -43.12
N ARG A 547 9.10 -13.43 -44.27
CA ARG A 547 10.47 -13.16 -44.70
C ARG A 547 11.15 -12.17 -43.76
N THR A 548 10.44 -11.10 -43.37
CA THR A 548 10.93 -10.11 -42.42
C THR A 548 11.31 -10.73 -41.09
N VAL A 549 10.47 -11.61 -40.53
CA VAL A 549 10.77 -12.29 -39.25
C VAL A 549 12.06 -13.11 -39.35
N ILE A 550 12.22 -13.90 -40.42
CA ILE A 550 13.40 -14.75 -40.63
C ILE A 550 14.67 -13.91 -40.74
N ASP A 551 14.64 -12.87 -41.59
CA ASP A 551 15.82 -12.05 -41.87
C ASP A 551 16.22 -11.19 -40.64
N ALA A 552 15.23 -10.68 -39.89
CA ALA A 552 15.48 -9.94 -38.66
C ALA A 552 16.12 -10.84 -37.59
N ALA A 553 15.57 -12.04 -37.40
CA ALA A 553 16.11 -12.96 -36.40
C ALA A 553 17.51 -13.48 -36.76
N ALA A 554 17.80 -13.68 -38.04
CA ALA A 554 19.13 -14.05 -38.50
C ALA A 554 20.19 -12.97 -38.19
N THR A 555 19.78 -11.71 -38.03
CA THR A 555 20.68 -10.59 -37.69
C THR A 555 21.06 -10.55 -36.21
N LEU A 556 20.24 -11.14 -35.34
CA LEU A 556 20.41 -11.04 -33.90
C LEU A 556 21.46 -11.99 -33.31
N GLU A 557 21.96 -13.00 -34.04
CA GLU A 557 23.02 -13.95 -33.60
C GLU A 557 23.18 -14.11 -32.07
N PRO A 558 22.27 -14.83 -31.37
CA PRO A 558 22.30 -14.91 -29.91
C PRO A 558 23.53 -15.66 -29.38
N ASP A 559 24.45 -14.93 -28.77
CA ASP A 559 25.75 -15.42 -28.28
C ASP A 559 25.99 -15.13 -26.79
N ASP A 560 25.20 -14.23 -26.19
CA ASP A 560 25.31 -13.80 -24.80
C ASP A 560 24.09 -14.28 -23.97
N PRO A 561 24.27 -15.18 -22.99
CA PRO A 561 23.17 -15.64 -22.12
C PRO A 561 22.59 -14.53 -21.21
N ASP A 562 23.28 -13.40 -21.05
CA ASP A 562 22.83 -12.22 -20.31
C ASP A 562 22.08 -11.20 -21.20
N GLN A 563 21.83 -11.57 -22.47
CA GLN A 563 21.08 -10.79 -23.44
C GLN A 563 19.76 -11.48 -23.82
N VAL A 564 18.71 -10.69 -24.00
CA VAL A 564 17.45 -11.13 -24.62
C VAL A 564 17.43 -10.62 -26.05
N ASP A 565 17.48 -11.53 -26.99
CA ASP A 565 17.33 -11.25 -28.41
C ASP A 565 15.87 -11.40 -28.81
N ALA A 566 15.30 -10.33 -29.37
CA ALA A 566 13.89 -10.36 -29.79
C ALA A 566 13.62 -9.60 -31.08
N VAL A 567 12.67 -10.12 -31.84
CA VAL A 567 12.07 -9.44 -32.99
C VAL A 567 10.65 -9.06 -32.60
N VAL A 568 10.36 -7.76 -32.59
CA VAL A 568 9.01 -7.22 -32.32
C VAL A 568 8.44 -6.76 -33.66
N VAL A 569 7.38 -7.40 -34.12
CA VAL A 569 6.75 -7.10 -35.41
C VAL A 569 5.38 -6.47 -35.20
N LEU A 570 5.14 -5.31 -35.81
CA LEU A 570 3.85 -4.63 -35.82
C LEU A 570 3.25 -4.73 -37.22
N THR A 571 2.07 -5.35 -37.36
CA THR A 571 1.42 -5.56 -38.68
C THR A 571 -0.11 -5.51 -38.61
N ASP A 572 -0.75 -5.11 -39.70
CA ASP A 572 -2.21 -5.18 -39.88
C ASP A 572 -2.68 -6.20 -40.94
N GLY A 573 -1.73 -6.87 -41.60
CA GLY A 573 -1.96 -7.61 -42.85
C GLY A 573 -1.29 -8.98 -42.92
N GLU A 574 -1.88 -9.89 -43.68
CA GLU A 574 -1.41 -11.28 -43.79
C GLU A 574 -0.18 -11.28 -44.68
N ASP A 575 0.63 -12.33 -44.60
CA ASP A 575 1.73 -12.47 -45.53
C ASP A 575 1.22 -12.60 -46.97
N THR A 576 1.62 -11.66 -47.84
CA THR A 576 1.17 -11.62 -49.24
C THR A 576 2.30 -11.79 -50.26
N SER A 577 3.56 -11.68 -49.83
CA SER A 577 4.68 -11.61 -50.77
C SER A 577 6.02 -12.20 -50.29
N SER A 578 6.07 -12.86 -49.13
CA SER A 578 7.35 -13.44 -48.64
C SER A 578 7.85 -14.63 -49.45
N GLY A 579 6.94 -15.33 -50.14
CA GLY A 579 7.25 -16.60 -50.82
C GLY A 579 7.55 -17.77 -49.89
N VAL A 580 7.34 -17.60 -48.57
CA VAL A 580 7.53 -18.62 -47.53
C VAL A 580 6.30 -18.64 -46.60
N GLY A 581 6.19 -19.65 -45.74
CA GLY A 581 5.08 -19.79 -44.79
C GLY A 581 5.55 -19.88 -43.33
N ALA A 582 4.60 -19.94 -42.40
CA ALA A 582 4.87 -20.04 -40.96
C ALA A 582 5.77 -21.24 -40.57
N ASP A 583 5.69 -22.36 -41.29
CA ASP A 583 6.57 -23.52 -41.08
C ASP A 583 8.04 -23.20 -41.35
N ALA A 584 8.32 -22.35 -42.36
CA ALA A 584 9.69 -21.93 -42.67
C ALA A 584 10.25 -21.01 -41.58
N VAL A 585 9.40 -20.13 -41.02
CA VAL A 585 9.76 -19.27 -39.88
C VAL A 585 10.10 -20.13 -38.66
N THR A 586 9.24 -21.10 -38.36
CA THR A 586 9.44 -22.06 -37.26
C THR A 586 10.74 -22.85 -37.43
N ALA A 587 11.00 -23.36 -38.63
CA ALA A 587 12.22 -24.09 -38.92
C ALA A 587 13.48 -23.22 -38.83
N ALA A 588 13.42 -21.96 -39.29
CA ALA A 588 14.54 -21.03 -39.23
C ALA A 588 14.88 -20.60 -37.80
N LEU A 589 13.87 -20.53 -36.91
CA LEU A 589 14.01 -20.05 -35.54
C LEU A 589 14.16 -21.16 -34.50
N ALA A 590 14.01 -22.42 -34.90
CA ALA A 590 14.11 -23.55 -33.98
C ALA A 590 15.48 -23.56 -33.28
N GLY A 591 15.48 -23.32 -31.97
CA GLY A 591 16.71 -23.29 -31.17
C GLY A 591 17.61 -22.07 -31.40
N SER A 592 17.14 -21.03 -32.11
CA SER A 592 17.91 -19.81 -32.33
C SER A 592 18.11 -19.00 -31.05
N GLY A 593 17.19 -19.12 -30.09
CA GLY A 593 17.17 -18.31 -28.87
C GLY A 593 16.50 -16.93 -29.04
N VAL A 594 16.08 -16.58 -30.26
CA VAL A 594 15.39 -15.32 -30.57
C VAL A 594 13.89 -15.44 -30.24
N ARG A 595 13.38 -14.50 -29.44
CA ARG A 595 11.94 -14.39 -29.15
C ARG A 595 11.23 -13.58 -30.23
N VAL A 596 10.06 -14.01 -30.69
CA VAL A 596 9.25 -13.24 -31.65
C VAL A 596 8.00 -12.72 -30.97
N VAL A 597 7.85 -11.40 -30.91
CA VAL A 597 6.63 -10.74 -30.42
C VAL A 597 5.89 -10.16 -31.62
N VAL A 598 4.65 -10.60 -31.83
CA VAL A 598 3.79 -10.09 -32.90
C VAL A 598 2.70 -9.21 -32.28
N VAL A 599 2.61 -7.98 -32.74
CA VAL A 599 1.55 -7.05 -32.35
C VAL A 599 0.66 -6.81 -33.57
N THR A 600 -0.55 -7.34 -33.52
CA THR A 600 -1.52 -7.22 -34.60
C THR A 600 -2.34 -5.96 -34.41
N ILE A 601 -2.58 -5.24 -35.51
CA ILE A 601 -3.35 -3.99 -35.53
C ILE A 601 -4.53 -4.19 -36.47
N GLY A 602 -5.76 -4.14 -35.96
CA GLY A 602 -6.95 -4.17 -36.82
C GLY A 602 -7.47 -5.57 -37.12
N GLU A 603 -7.47 -5.98 -38.40
CA GLU A 603 -8.29 -7.13 -38.86
C GLU A 603 -7.68 -8.50 -38.58
N ILE A 604 -6.35 -8.58 -38.55
CA ILE A 604 -5.65 -9.81 -38.16
C ILE A 604 -5.66 -9.94 -36.66
N ARG A 605 -5.82 -11.19 -36.23
CA ARG A 605 -5.81 -11.53 -34.82
C ARG A 605 -4.83 -12.64 -34.52
N CYS A 606 -4.39 -12.69 -33.28
CA CYS A 606 -3.55 -13.76 -32.74
C CYS A 606 -4.20 -15.14 -32.76
N SER A 607 -5.51 -15.22 -33.03
CA SER A 607 -6.19 -16.48 -33.34
C SER A 607 -5.82 -17.07 -34.69
N ASP A 608 -5.07 -16.34 -35.54
CA ASP A 608 -4.55 -16.87 -36.78
C ASP A 608 -3.59 -18.07 -36.52
N PRO A 609 -3.82 -19.24 -37.14
CA PRO A 609 -3.02 -20.42 -36.90
C PRO A 609 -1.53 -20.23 -37.24
N GLY A 610 -1.19 -19.44 -38.26
CA GLY A 610 0.18 -19.18 -38.66
C GLY A 610 0.96 -18.40 -37.61
N LEU A 611 0.32 -17.39 -37.01
CA LEU A 611 0.92 -16.59 -35.94
C LEU A 611 1.10 -17.40 -34.65
N ALA A 612 0.10 -18.21 -34.28
CA ALA A 612 0.15 -19.05 -33.08
C ALA A 612 1.29 -20.08 -33.13
N VAL A 613 1.55 -20.66 -34.32
CA VAL A 613 2.65 -21.61 -34.52
C VAL A 613 4.02 -20.94 -34.32
N ILE A 614 4.21 -19.73 -34.83
CA ILE A 614 5.47 -18.98 -34.73
C ILE A 614 5.79 -18.61 -33.27
N THR A 615 4.82 -18.04 -32.56
CA THR A 615 5.04 -17.57 -31.18
C THR A 615 5.25 -18.73 -30.22
N THR A 616 4.53 -19.86 -30.42
CA THR A 616 4.77 -21.09 -29.64
C THR A 616 6.17 -21.65 -29.86
N ALA A 617 6.66 -21.67 -31.10
CA ALA A 617 7.96 -22.24 -31.43
C ALA A 617 9.15 -21.39 -30.92
N THR A 618 8.95 -20.10 -30.69
CA THR A 618 10.00 -19.13 -30.34
C THR A 618 9.98 -18.70 -28.87
N ALA A 619 9.09 -19.29 -28.05
CA ALA A 619 8.75 -18.76 -26.73
C ALA A 619 8.40 -17.26 -26.78
N GLY A 620 7.79 -16.86 -27.90
CA GLY A 620 7.33 -15.52 -28.20
C GLY A 620 5.88 -15.30 -27.79
N GLU A 621 5.33 -14.14 -28.14
CA GLU A 621 3.96 -13.76 -27.79
C GLU A 621 3.26 -13.11 -29.00
N CYS A 622 1.95 -13.28 -29.10
CA CYS A 622 1.13 -12.50 -30.01
C CYS A 622 0.13 -11.69 -29.20
N VAL A 623 0.01 -10.40 -29.48
CA VAL A 623 -0.90 -9.49 -28.78
C VAL A 623 -1.78 -8.76 -29.77
N ASP A 624 -3.10 -8.87 -29.57
CA ASP A 624 -4.11 -8.11 -30.30
C ASP A 624 -4.21 -6.70 -29.74
N ALA A 625 -3.87 -5.69 -30.53
CA ALA A 625 -3.89 -4.31 -30.10
C ALA A 625 -5.04 -3.50 -30.73
N ASP A 626 -5.76 -2.77 -29.89
CA ASP A 626 -6.61 -1.68 -30.34
C ASP A 626 -5.72 -0.46 -30.64
N PRO A 627 -5.86 0.20 -31.82
CA PRO A 627 -5.15 1.44 -32.12
C PRO A 627 -5.19 2.49 -31.00
N ALA A 628 -6.29 2.58 -30.25
CA ALA A 628 -6.44 3.54 -29.16
C ALA A 628 -5.51 3.27 -27.95
N ASN A 629 -5.07 2.02 -27.75
CA ASN A 629 -4.25 1.60 -26.61
C ASN A 629 -2.95 0.90 -27.04
N LEU A 630 -2.49 1.16 -28.26
CA LEU A 630 -1.37 0.44 -28.87
C LEU A 630 -0.05 0.68 -28.12
N ASP A 631 0.16 1.88 -27.58
CA ASP A 631 1.34 2.27 -26.79
C ASP A 631 1.46 1.46 -25.48
N THR A 632 0.34 1.29 -24.79
CA THR A 632 0.22 0.55 -23.53
C THR A 632 0.35 -0.95 -23.79
N THR A 633 -0.31 -1.43 -24.84
CA THR A 633 -0.25 -2.84 -25.28
C THR A 633 1.17 -3.24 -25.67
N LEU A 634 1.80 -2.46 -26.56
CA LEU A 634 3.20 -2.70 -26.96
C LEU A 634 4.14 -2.58 -25.77
N GLY A 635 3.89 -1.63 -24.87
CA GLY A 635 4.66 -1.49 -23.64
C GLY A 635 4.64 -2.72 -22.76
N THR A 636 3.47 -3.30 -22.58
CA THR A 636 3.28 -4.53 -21.80
C THR A 636 3.96 -5.72 -22.49
N ALA A 637 3.74 -5.87 -23.80
CA ALA A 637 4.32 -6.95 -24.61
C ALA A 637 5.86 -6.92 -24.66
N THR A 638 6.47 -5.76 -24.40
CA THR A 638 7.93 -5.57 -24.48
C THR A 638 8.62 -5.39 -23.13
N ALA A 639 7.87 -5.29 -22.03
CA ALA A 639 8.39 -5.04 -20.67
C ALA A 639 9.39 -6.10 -20.17
N GLY A 640 9.33 -7.32 -20.71
CA GLY A 640 10.27 -8.42 -20.38
C GLY A 640 11.43 -8.60 -21.35
N LEU A 641 11.50 -7.79 -22.43
CA LEU A 641 12.52 -7.93 -23.48
C LEU A 641 13.79 -7.11 -23.22
N TRP A 642 13.74 -6.13 -22.32
CA TRP A 642 14.85 -5.24 -22.03
C TRP A 642 14.81 -4.76 -20.58
N GLY A 643 15.95 -4.30 -20.06
CA GLY A 643 16.11 -3.96 -18.65
C GLY A 643 15.61 -2.56 -18.25
N GLY A 644 14.57 -2.05 -18.91
CA GLY A 644 14.32 -0.62 -19.04
C GLY A 644 13.15 -0.03 -18.24
N ARG A 645 13.53 0.99 -17.44
CA ARG A 645 12.81 2.01 -16.64
C ARG A 645 11.56 1.58 -15.88
#